data_AF-A0A9E8ZDT4-F1
#
_entry.id   AF-A0A9E8ZDT4-F1
#
_cell.length_a   1.000
_cell.length_b   1.000
_cell.length_c   1.000
_cell.angle_alpha   90.00
_cell.angle_beta   90.00
_cell.angle_gamma   90.00
#
_symmetry.space_group_name_H-M   'P 1'
#
loop_
_entity.id
_entity.type
_entity.pdbx_description
1 polymer ?
#
loop_
_entity_poly.entity_id
_entity_poly.type
_entity_poly.pdbx_seq_one_letter_code
_entity_poly.pdbx_strand_id
1 'polypeptide(L)'
;MTSGSATPSTNRNFSDIDNHWAKASILALADRRILNGYPDGTVRPDAGITRAEFATLMKGAFPSAPAVRPAVNFSDVPPQYWAYSAIQWAYERGFFSGYPDGTFQPSQMTSRLQTVLVLVSTRSIDQAWLPDELLRLYFEDAGQIATWAKKAASDAIAAEIIVNYPQVRQLRPLENATRGDVAAMVCRTLKIPNVVPAEYSTWFWGVYDIKDGVTVPFASWKGSARLMRDIQTLLVPFRLYPANQINGEYNWETEKALTQFCDFYGLPNMRSGVFDEKFAWSLLNADPVSFILAYAKDRQQIYNEFLAQEAGYDATKLAFLDRGIQNSPYHDDVPEYPARLQQVPDGTQLTSLGSQVTLTGTNTVVTFAPYPAIGSRPQIDGGLEFLHSDIKYACVCVGSIVDGKLRSHWLGRNPLTNAQQWSTTKIIPVLNVVARANAVQPSASMRDCLVRPIGSASGYGFYNLVVDLVSYRSAIASSNAVAAKFKQFFTPADLESWVKRITGNSGLTFRGRYGEAPFIDRPDLFHQPSQRVILSAPSTSHTGDNLMSAYDLTRFVSLLGWHNYFAQEARLPSAQWNSLETVVRAMGTDTARYLDVAIERLGLNTVIESPVILSKLGFGRSSSRDRTEICYVALLQFADTRPRRQGKPAVQYTVALSLLAAKDLNDANEEARQLDARIAAEVTEILRRLVSQELA
;
A
#
# COMPACT_ATOMS: atom_id res chain seq x y z
N MET A 1 -40.52 23.60 -24.69
CA MET A 1 -40.36 22.27 -25.31
C MET A 1 -38.94 22.18 -25.83
N THR A 2 -38.31 21.07 -25.48
CA THR A 2 -36.93 20.57 -25.71
C THR A 2 -36.18 20.96 -26.98
N SER A 3 -34.91 21.31 -26.84
CA SER A 3 -33.82 20.85 -27.72
C SER A 3 -32.51 20.77 -26.92
N GLY A 4 -32.00 19.54 -26.75
CA GLY A 4 -31.02 19.16 -25.73
C GLY A 4 -29.60 19.69 -25.93
N SER A 5 -28.95 19.99 -24.81
CA SER A 5 -27.50 20.10 -24.71
C SER A 5 -26.90 18.70 -24.63
N ALA A 6 -26.48 18.17 -25.77
CA ALA A 6 -25.59 17.01 -25.79
C ALA A 6 -24.25 17.41 -25.16
N THR A 7 -23.94 16.86 -23.99
CA THR A 7 -22.57 16.73 -23.49
C THR A 7 -21.80 15.80 -24.42
N PRO A 8 -20.71 16.21 -25.09
CA PRO A 8 -19.88 15.25 -25.79
C PRO A 8 -18.95 14.58 -24.78
N SER A 9 -19.40 13.44 -24.26
CA SER A 9 -18.53 12.36 -23.82
C SER A 9 -17.94 11.72 -25.08
N THR A 10 -16.78 12.18 -25.54
CA THR A 10 -15.99 11.43 -26.53
C THR A 10 -14.81 10.81 -25.83
N ASN A 11 -14.94 9.54 -25.47
CA ASN A 11 -13.81 8.67 -25.22
C ASN A 11 -13.05 8.57 -26.56
N ARG A 12 -12.08 9.45 -26.80
CA ARG A 12 -11.33 9.51 -28.07
C ARG A 12 -10.37 8.33 -28.09
N ASN A 13 -10.74 7.28 -28.82
CA ASN A 13 -9.91 6.09 -28.97
C ASN A 13 -9.21 6.14 -30.34
N PHE A 14 -7.87 6.07 -30.35
CA PHE A 14 -7.07 5.96 -31.58
C PHE A 14 -6.67 4.51 -31.80
N SER A 15 -6.82 3.99 -33.01
CA SER A 15 -6.66 2.55 -33.27
C SER A 15 -5.20 2.05 -33.22
N ASP A 16 -4.22 2.95 -33.25
CA ASP A 16 -2.80 2.67 -33.43
C ASP A 16 -1.94 2.92 -32.20
N ILE A 17 -2.55 3.11 -31.01
CA ILE A 17 -1.81 3.39 -29.76
C ILE A 17 -2.02 2.35 -28.66
N ASP A 18 -2.72 1.26 -28.91
CA ASP A 18 -3.18 0.39 -27.82
C ASP A 18 -2.06 -0.18 -26.96
N ASN A 19 -0.93 -0.51 -27.58
CA ASN A 19 0.29 -1.01 -26.95
C ASN A 19 1.48 -0.03 -27.07
N HIS A 20 1.22 1.24 -27.40
CA HIS A 20 2.27 2.21 -27.64
C HIS A 20 2.70 2.93 -26.34
N TRP A 21 4.01 3.10 -26.11
CA TRP A 21 4.55 3.67 -24.86
C TRP A 21 4.02 5.08 -24.55
N ALA A 22 3.78 5.89 -25.58
CA ALA A 22 3.25 7.25 -25.47
C ALA A 22 1.71 7.33 -25.39
N LYS A 23 0.98 6.21 -25.28
CA LYS A 23 -0.50 6.16 -25.28
C LYS A 23 -1.12 7.17 -24.32
N ALA A 24 -0.71 7.16 -23.06
CA ALA A 24 -1.25 8.05 -22.03
C ALA A 24 -1.00 9.54 -22.34
N SER A 25 0.20 9.88 -22.85
CA SER A 25 0.54 11.25 -23.25
C SER A 25 -0.30 11.72 -24.44
N ILE A 26 -0.48 10.87 -25.45
CA ILE A 26 -1.28 11.17 -26.64
C ILE A 26 -2.74 11.43 -26.23
N LEU A 27 -3.33 10.54 -25.44
CA LEU A 27 -4.71 10.70 -24.95
C LEU A 27 -4.86 11.98 -24.12
N ALA A 28 -3.92 12.27 -23.22
CA ALA A 28 -3.98 13.46 -22.39
C ALA A 28 -3.93 14.78 -23.17
N LEU A 29 -3.13 14.84 -24.24
CA LEU A 29 -3.11 15.99 -25.15
C LEU A 29 -4.36 16.05 -26.04
N ALA A 30 -4.86 14.89 -26.46
CA ALA A 30 -6.10 14.81 -27.22
C ALA A 30 -7.28 15.33 -26.39
N ASP A 31 -7.46 14.89 -25.15
CA ASP A 31 -8.52 15.33 -24.24
C ASP A 31 -8.51 16.85 -24.04
N ARG A 32 -7.32 17.46 -24.04
CA ARG A 32 -7.11 18.92 -23.94
C ARG A 32 -7.25 19.67 -25.26
N ARG A 33 -7.59 18.97 -26.35
CA ARG A 33 -7.68 19.50 -27.72
C ARG A 33 -6.39 20.13 -28.24
N ILE A 34 -5.25 19.68 -27.72
CA ILE A 34 -3.91 20.11 -28.15
C ILE A 34 -3.45 19.26 -29.33
N LEU A 35 -3.66 17.95 -29.25
CA LEU A 35 -3.33 16.98 -30.31
C LEU A 35 -4.61 16.49 -30.97
N ASN A 36 -4.63 16.52 -32.31
CA ASN A 36 -5.68 15.91 -33.11
C ASN A 36 -5.08 14.76 -33.92
N GLY A 37 -5.78 13.63 -33.98
CA GLY A 37 -5.44 12.54 -34.88
C GLY A 37 -5.81 12.86 -36.32
N TYR A 38 -5.54 11.91 -37.21
CA TYR A 38 -5.92 11.97 -38.61
C TYR A 38 -7.40 11.58 -38.79
N PRO A 39 -8.02 11.96 -39.92
CA PRO A 39 -9.42 11.59 -40.22
C PRO A 39 -9.69 10.08 -40.25
N ASP A 40 -8.65 9.25 -40.41
CA ASP A 40 -8.71 7.79 -40.41
C ASP A 40 -8.76 7.17 -38.99
N GLY A 41 -8.77 7.98 -37.93
CA GLY A 41 -8.81 7.50 -36.54
C GLY A 41 -7.44 7.14 -35.95
N THR A 42 -6.34 7.45 -36.66
CA THR A 42 -4.97 7.20 -36.21
C THR A 42 -4.29 8.46 -35.68
N VAL A 43 -3.18 8.31 -34.97
CA VAL A 43 -2.26 9.43 -34.63
C VAL A 43 -0.86 9.25 -35.19
N ARG A 44 -0.52 8.06 -35.66
CA ARG A 44 0.77 7.66 -36.25
C ARG A 44 1.93 7.97 -35.31
N PRO A 45 1.96 7.37 -34.10
CA PRO A 45 2.83 7.83 -33.03
C PRO A 45 4.32 7.65 -33.35
N ASP A 46 4.69 6.64 -34.15
CA ASP A 46 6.07 6.39 -34.57
C ASP A 46 6.50 7.20 -35.81
N ALA A 47 5.57 7.92 -36.45
CA ALA A 47 5.92 8.76 -37.59
C ALA A 47 6.66 10.02 -37.13
N GLY A 48 7.62 10.48 -37.93
CA GLY A 48 8.29 11.76 -37.69
C GLY A 48 7.28 12.92 -37.69
N ILE A 49 7.49 13.90 -36.81
CA ILE A 49 6.66 15.10 -36.79
C ILE A 49 7.24 16.17 -37.71
N THR A 50 6.38 16.80 -38.52
CA THR A 50 6.77 17.92 -39.37
C THR A 50 6.80 19.24 -38.61
N ARG A 51 7.55 20.23 -39.12
CA ARG A 51 7.58 21.59 -38.58
C ARG A 51 6.20 22.23 -38.48
N ALA A 52 5.33 22.02 -39.48
CA ALA A 52 3.95 22.53 -39.48
C ALA A 52 3.07 21.89 -38.39
N GLU A 53 3.18 20.58 -38.21
CA GLU A 53 2.46 19.86 -37.16
C GLU A 53 2.93 20.27 -35.78
N PHE A 54 4.24 20.39 -35.57
CA PHE A 54 4.77 20.82 -34.29
C PHE A 54 4.41 22.28 -33.96
N ALA A 55 4.40 23.19 -34.94
CA ALA A 55 3.88 24.55 -34.75
C ALA A 55 2.40 24.56 -34.31
N THR A 56 1.59 23.64 -34.84
CA THR A 56 0.19 23.48 -34.45
C THR A 56 0.05 23.00 -33.00
N LEU A 57 0.88 22.03 -32.59
CA LEU A 57 0.94 21.59 -31.19
C LEU A 57 1.34 22.73 -30.24
N MET A 58 2.36 23.52 -30.60
CA MET A 58 2.81 24.65 -29.78
C MET A 58 1.72 25.71 -29.60
N LYS A 59 0.97 26.02 -30.66
CA LYS A 59 -0.18 26.93 -30.60
C LYS A 59 -1.29 26.42 -29.67
N GLY A 60 -1.58 25.11 -29.73
CA GLY A 60 -2.56 24.49 -28.84
C GLY A 60 -2.09 24.42 -27.37
N ALA A 61 -0.81 24.12 -27.16
CA ALA A 61 -0.22 23.93 -25.83
C ALA A 61 0.01 25.26 -25.08
N PHE A 62 0.40 26.32 -25.79
CA PHE A 62 0.80 27.61 -25.18
C PHE A 62 0.03 28.81 -25.75
N PRO A 63 -1.32 28.77 -25.83
CA PRO A 63 -2.10 29.80 -26.55
C PRO A 63 -1.89 31.22 -26.04
N SER A 64 -1.47 31.37 -24.77
CA SER A 64 -1.21 32.65 -24.11
C SER A 64 0.24 33.16 -24.23
N ALA A 65 1.12 32.48 -24.97
CA ALA A 65 2.51 32.91 -25.13
C ALA A 65 2.59 34.30 -25.80
N PRO A 66 3.39 35.24 -25.26
CA PRO A 66 3.49 36.61 -25.79
C PRO A 66 4.27 36.63 -27.12
N ALA A 67 3.85 37.49 -28.04
CA ALA A 67 4.61 37.75 -29.25
C ALA A 67 5.91 38.50 -28.92
N VAL A 68 7.02 38.05 -29.49
CA VAL A 68 8.37 38.61 -29.31
C VAL A 68 8.92 39.24 -30.58
N ARG A 69 8.26 39.04 -31.73
CA ARG A 69 8.59 39.65 -33.03
C ARG A 69 7.36 39.73 -33.94
N PRO A 70 7.34 40.62 -34.95
CA PRO A 70 6.23 40.75 -35.89
C PRO A 70 6.06 39.52 -36.79
N ALA A 71 4.88 39.37 -37.39
CA ALA A 71 4.59 38.34 -38.40
C ALA A 71 5.47 38.47 -39.65
N VAL A 72 5.65 37.36 -40.38
CA VAL A 72 6.37 37.33 -41.67
C VAL A 72 5.68 36.40 -42.64
N ASN A 73 5.59 36.77 -43.91
CA ASN A 73 5.08 35.86 -44.94
C ASN A 73 6.21 34.95 -45.45
N PHE A 74 6.03 33.64 -45.33
CA PHE A 74 6.92 32.65 -45.93
C PHE A 74 6.47 32.32 -47.35
N SER A 75 7.42 32.23 -48.28
CA SER A 75 7.13 31.98 -49.70
C SER A 75 6.48 30.62 -49.96
N ASP A 76 6.73 29.63 -49.09
CA ASP A 76 6.25 28.25 -49.18
C ASP A 76 5.05 27.95 -48.24
N VAL A 77 4.48 28.98 -47.60
CA VAL A 77 3.30 28.84 -46.72
C VAL A 77 2.21 29.82 -47.16
N PRO A 78 1.42 29.48 -48.19
CA PRO A 78 0.37 30.37 -48.68
C PRO A 78 -0.78 30.48 -47.65
N PRO A 79 -1.60 31.55 -47.67
CA PRO A 79 -2.67 31.77 -46.68
C PRO A 79 -3.67 30.62 -46.53
N GLN A 80 -3.92 29.85 -47.60
CA GLN A 80 -4.79 28.68 -47.61
C GLN A 80 -4.15 27.40 -47.06
N TYR A 81 -2.85 27.43 -46.71
CA TYR A 81 -2.18 26.27 -46.12
C TYR A 81 -2.79 25.96 -44.74
N TRP A 82 -3.11 24.69 -44.48
CA TRP A 82 -3.87 24.29 -43.28
C TRP A 82 -3.22 24.75 -41.96
N ALA A 83 -1.88 24.80 -41.91
CA ALA A 83 -1.12 25.24 -40.74
C ALA A 83 -0.71 26.73 -40.78
N TYR A 84 -1.15 27.52 -41.78
CA TYR A 84 -0.72 28.92 -41.96
C TYR A 84 -0.82 29.72 -40.66
N SER A 85 -1.98 29.66 -39.99
CA SER A 85 -2.22 30.40 -38.75
C SER A 85 -1.40 29.89 -37.55
N ALA A 86 -0.98 28.63 -37.55
CA ALA A 86 -0.14 28.06 -36.51
C ALA A 86 1.33 28.42 -36.71
N ILE A 87 1.78 28.41 -37.96
CA ILE A 87 3.14 28.79 -38.37
C ILE A 87 3.39 30.27 -38.07
N GLN A 88 2.48 31.16 -38.47
CA GLN A 88 2.58 32.60 -38.15
C GLN A 88 2.66 32.82 -36.63
N TRP A 89 1.74 32.19 -35.89
CA TRP A 89 1.68 32.32 -34.44
C TRP A 89 2.98 31.85 -33.76
N ALA A 90 3.50 30.69 -34.17
CA ALA A 90 4.71 30.11 -33.59
C ALA A 90 5.97 30.90 -33.98
N TYR A 91 5.99 31.50 -35.17
CA TYR A 91 7.05 32.43 -35.56
C TYR A 91 7.04 33.67 -34.67
N GLU A 92 5.92 34.39 -34.56
CA GLU A 92 5.82 35.62 -33.75
C GLU A 92 6.28 35.43 -32.30
N ARG A 93 6.11 34.23 -31.73
CA ARG A 93 6.47 33.88 -30.34
C ARG A 93 7.88 33.32 -30.18
N GLY A 94 8.66 33.29 -31.26
CA GLY A 94 10.05 32.86 -31.22
C GLY A 94 10.27 31.35 -31.14
N PHE A 95 9.20 30.54 -31.23
CA PHE A 95 9.32 29.08 -31.19
C PHE A 95 9.97 28.49 -32.43
N PHE A 96 9.76 29.10 -33.61
CA PHE A 96 10.37 28.64 -34.86
C PHE A 96 10.91 29.80 -35.67
N SER A 97 12.09 29.68 -36.24
CA SER A 97 12.60 30.62 -37.25
C SER A 97 12.41 30.08 -38.66
N GLY A 98 12.32 30.98 -39.64
CA GLY A 98 12.42 30.63 -41.06
C GLY A 98 13.87 30.48 -41.52
N TYR A 99 14.05 30.05 -42.75
CA TYR A 99 15.34 29.90 -43.39
C TYR A 99 15.77 31.20 -44.09
N PRO A 100 17.08 31.40 -44.35
CA PRO A 100 17.59 32.62 -45.00
C PRO A 100 17.01 32.90 -46.39
N ASP A 101 16.46 31.88 -47.07
CA ASP A 101 15.81 31.96 -48.38
C ASP A 101 14.34 32.44 -48.31
N GLY A 102 13.84 32.76 -47.11
CA GLY A 102 12.46 33.21 -46.91
C GLY A 102 11.43 32.08 -46.81
N THR A 103 11.85 30.83 -46.69
CA THR A 103 10.97 29.66 -46.52
C THR A 103 10.79 29.26 -45.05
N PHE A 104 9.72 28.53 -44.75
CA PHE A 104 9.49 27.88 -43.45
C PHE A 104 9.82 26.38 -43.47
N GLN A 105 9.72 25.73 -44.62
CA GLN A 105 9.82 24.29 -44.84
C GLN A 105 8.81 23.48 -44.02
N PRO A 106 7.49 23.68 -44.23
CA PRO A 106 6.44 23.12 -43.35
C PRO A 106 6.43 21.60 -43.30
N SER A 107 6.82 20.91 -44.37
CA SER A 107 6.84 19.45 -44.47
C SER A 107 8.14 18.81 -43.97
N GLN A 108 9.15 19.60 -43.60
CA GLN A 108 10.41 19.06 -43.09
C GLN A 108 10.21 18.48 -41.68
N MET A 109 10.81 17.33 -41.43
CA MET A 109 10.81 16.70 -40.11
C MET A 109 11.69 17.47 -39.14
N THR A 110 11.25 17.57 -37.87
CA THR A 110 12.06 18.20 -36.83
C THR A 110 12.96 17.19 -36.15
N SER A 111 14.22 17.53 -35.91
CA SER A 111 15.10 16.67 -35.12
C SER A 111 14.68 16.64 -33.64
N ARG A 112 15.13 15.62 -32.90
CA ARG A 112 14.93 15.54 -31.45
C ARG A 112 15.55 16.73 -30.73
N LEU A 113 16.77 17.13 -31.10
CA LEU A 113 17.41 18.31 -30.51
C LEU A 113 16.59 19.58 -30.79
N GLN A 114 16.15 19.79 -32.04
CA GLN A 114 15.33 20.96 -32.37
C GLN A 114 14.04 20.99 -31.54
N THR A 115 13.37 19.84 -31.39
CA THR A 115 12.16 19.72 -30.56
C THR A 115 12.41 20.17 -29.12
N VAL A 116 13.51 19.67 -28.52
CA VAL A 116 13.92 20.03 -27.15
C VAL A 116 14.20 21.53 -27.02
N LEU A 117 14.90 22.12 -27.98
CA LEU A 117 15.22 23.54 -27.99
C LEU A 117 13.98 24.43 -28.08
N VAL A 118 12.99 24.03 -28.89
CA VAL A 118 11.71 24.75 -28.97
C VAL A 118 10.95 24.67 -27.65
N LEU A 119 10.86 23.49 -27.04
CA LEU A 119 10.12 23.31 -25.79
C LEU A 119 10.77 24.04 -24.61
N VAL A 120 12.09 23.99 -24.47
CA VAL A 120 12.77 24.68 -23.37
C VAL A 120 12.68 26.20 -23.48
N SER A 121 12.55 26.75 -24.70
CA SER A 121 12.34 28.18 -24.91
C SER A 121 11.05 28.73 -24.29
N THR A 122 10.11 27.85 -23.91
CA THR A 122 8.88 28.24 -23.19
C THR A 122 9.12 28.59 -21.71
N ARG A 123 10.34 28.39 -21.19
CA ARG A 123 10.69 28.58 -19.79
C ARG A 123 11.87 29.53 -19.63
N SER A 124 11.81 30.40 -18.62
CA SER A 124 12.96 31.18 -18.14
C SER A 124 13.76 30.33 -17.15
N ILE A 125 14.94 29.89 -17.56
CA ILE A 125 15.87 29.12 -16.72
C ILE A 125 17.11 29.99 -16.47
N ASP A 126 17.21 30.54 -15.27
CA ASP A 126 18.35 31.34 -14.83
C ASP A 126 19.12 30.57 -13.75
N GLN A 127 19.94 29.62 -14.20
CA GLN A 127 20.75 28.80 -13.31
C GLN A 127 22.11 28.52 -13.95
N ALA A 128 23.17 28.67 -13.15
CA ALA A 128 24.54 28.46 -13.58
C ALA A 128 24.92 26.98 -13.38
N TRP A 129 24.99 26.25 -14.49
CA TRP A 129 25.53 24.88 -14.54
C TRP A 129 26.65 24.86 -15.57
N LEU A 130 27.54 23.88 -15.48
CA LEU A 130 28.52 23.58 -16.53
C LEU A 130 27.83 22.71 -17.60
N PRO A 131 27.45 23.26 -18.78
CA PRO A 131 26.57 22.56 -19.71
C PRO A 131 27.17 21.26 -20.25
N ASP A 132 28.47 21.26 -20.52
CA ASP A 132 29.20 20.07 -20.99
C ASP A 132 29.20 18.94 -19.97
N GLU A 133 29.35 19.25 -18.68
CA GLU A 133 29.33 18.26 -17.61
C GLU A 133 27.93 17.68 -17.44
N LEU A 134 26.90 18.54 -17.42
CA LEU A 134 25.52 18.09 -17.29
C LEU A 134 25.11 17.24 -18.50
N LEU A 135 25.46 17.61 -19.72
CA LEU A 135 25.11 16.82 -20.89
C LEU A 135 25.80 15.45 -20.90
N ARG A 136 27.09 15.38 -20.56
CA ARG A 136 27.83 14.11 -20.47
C ARG A 136 27.32 13.20 -19.36
N LEU A 137 26.81 13.79 -18.27
CA LEU A 137 26.20 13.04 -17.18
C LEU A 137 24.94 12.30 -17.65
N TYR A 138 24.10 12.94 -18.46
CA TYR A 138 22.79 12.41 -18.86
C TYR A 138 22.81 11.64 -20.18
N PHE A 139 23.71 11.97 -21.11
CA PHE A 139 23.69 11.42 -22.48
C PHE A 139 25.03 10.84 -22.92
N GLU A 140 25.00 9.59 -23.39
CA GLU A 140 26.16 8.90 -23.98
C GLU A 140 26.57 9.53 -25.32
N ASP A 141 25.59 10.09 -26.03
CA ASP A 141 25.77 10.78 -27.31
C ASP A 141 25.87 12.31 -27.17
N ALA A 142 26.19 12.82 -25.97
CA ALA A 142 26.36 14.25 -25.70
C ALA A 142 27.37 14.93 -26.65
N GLY A 143 28.36 14.19 -27.15
CA GLY A 143 29.34 14.67 -28.13
C GLY A 143 28.73 15.08 -29.49
N GLN A 144 27.52 14.61 -29.81
CA GLN A 144 26.80 14.98 -31.04
C GLN A 144 26.02 16.30 -30.90
N ILE A 145 25.91 16.85 -29.68
CA ILE A 145 25.20 18.11 -29.43
C ILE A 145 26.12 19.27 -29.79
N ALA A 146 25.72 20.06 -30.79
CA ALA A 146 26.47 21.21 -31.24
C ALA A 146 26.67 22.25 -30.11
N THR A 147 27.83 22.89 -30.06
CA THR A 147 28.23 23.83 -28.99
C THR A 147 27.18 24.91 -28.71
N TRP A 148 26.57 25.47 -29.76
CA TRP A 148 25.54 26.51 -29.64
C TRP A 148 24.25 26.02 -28.96
N ALA A 149 23.97 24.71 -29.00
CA ALA A 149 22.76 24.10 -28.44
C ALA A 149 22.96 23.59 -27.01
N LYS A 150 24.21 23.47 -26.53
CA LYS A 150 24.54 22.80 -25.28
C LYS A 150 23.84 23.44 -24.08
N LYS A 151 23.86 24.77 -23.97
CA LYS A 151 23.19 25.48 -22.87
C LYS A 151 21.69 25.17 -22.83
N ALA A 152 20.99 25.33 -23.96
CA ALA A 152 19.56 25.10 -24.00
C ALA A 152 19.21 23.61 -23.80
N ALA A 153 20.02 22.68 -24.29
CA ALA A 153 19.86 21.26 -24.02
C ALA A 153 20.08 20.93 -22.52
N SER A 154 21.07 21.55 -21.85
CA SER A 154 21.27 21.41 -20.41
C SER A 154 20.12 22.03 -19.61
N ASP A 155 19.60 23.17 -20.03
CA ASP A 155 18.43 23.81 -19.43
C ASP A 155 17.18 22.91 -19.55
N ALA A 156 17.06 22.17 -20.65
CA ALA A 156 15.96 21.23 -20.85
C ALA A 156 16.04 19.99 -19.94
N ILE A 157 17.25 19.55 -19.58
CA ILE A 157 17.47 18.53 -18.53
C ILE A 157 16.98 19.08 -17.19
N ALA A 158 17.43 20.28 -16.82
CA ALA A 158 17.04 20.92 -15.56
C ALA A 158 15.53 21.17 -15.45
N ALA A 159 14.89 21.46 -16.58
CA ALA A 159 13.46 21.66 -16.70
C ALA A 159 12.64 20.36 -16.78
N GLU A 160 13.28 19.18 -16.72
CA GLU A 160 12.61 17.87 -16.81
C GLU A 160 11.78 17.69 -18.09
N ILE A 161 12.22 18.29 -19.21
CA ILE A 161 11.48 18.26 -20.49
C ILE A 161 11.78 16.99 -21.29
N ILE A 162 13.03 16.51 -21.22
CA ILE A 162 13.53 15.47 -22.12
C ILE A 162 12.96 14.09 -21.73
N VAL A 163 12.39 13.41 -22.73
CA VAL A 163 11.90 12.03 -22.66
C VAL A 163 12.60 11.20 -23.74
N ASN A 164 13.19 10.07 -23.37
CA ASN A 164 13.99 9.25 -24.27
C ASN A 164 13.49 7.80 -24.26
N TYR A 165 12.81 7.41 -25.33
CA TYR A 165 12.36 6.04 -25.58
C TYR A 165 13.13 5.42 -26.76
N PRO A 166 13.50 4.12 -26.72
CA PRO A 166 13.54 3.27 -25.54
C PRO A 166 14.83 3.47 -24.72
N GLN A 167 15.87 4.04 -25.33
CA GLN A 167 17.20 4.21 -24.73
C GLN A 167 17.31 5.57 -24.04
N VAL A 168 17.18 5.56 -22.71
CA VAL A 168 17.00 6.77 -21.90
C VAL A 168 18.23 7.69 -21.89
N ARG A 169 19.43 7.10 -22.05
CA ARG A 169 20.71 7.81 -22.07
C ARG A 169 21.16 8.27 -23.46
N GLN A 170 20.31 8.16 -24.48
CA GLN A 170 20.62 8.68 -25.81
C GLN A 170 19.60 9.74 -26.19
N LEU A 171 20.08 10.98 -26.34
CA LEU A 171 19.23 12.07 -26.81
C LEU A 171 18.86 11.89 -28.29
N ARG A 172 19.74 11.24 -29.06
CA ARG A 172 19.68 11.06 -30.51
C ARG A 172 19.46 12.40 -31.22
N PRO A 173 20.36 13.39 -31.00
CA PRO A 173 20.08 14.79 -31.31
C PRO A 173 19.88 15.08 -32.80
N LEU A 174 20.41 14.21 -33.67
CA LEU A 174 20.35 14.32 -35.13
C LEU A 174 19.20 13.52 -35.76
N GLU A 175 18.53 12.65 -35.00
CA GLU A 175 17.39 11.87 -35.50
C GLU A 175 16.10 12.68 -35.51
N ASN A 176 15.15 12.31 -36.38
CA ASN A 176 13.82 12.91 -36.40
C ASN A 176 13.04 12.54 -35.14
N ALA A 177 12.37 13.52 -34.53
CA ALA A 177 11.46 13.27 -33.41
C ALA A 177 10.16 12.63 -33.93
N THR A 178 9.70 11.58 -33.28
CA THR A 178 8.40 10.98 -33.57
C THR A 178 7.27 11.78 -32.93
N ARG A 179 6.04 11.59 -33.40
CA ARG A 179 4.85 12.21 -32.81
C ARG A 179 4.64 11.76 -31.37
N GLY A 180 4.97 10.51 -31.04
CA GLY A 180 4.98 9.97 -29.68
C GLY A 180 6.00 10.67 -28.77
N ASP A 181 7.22 10.89 -29.27
CA ASP A 181 8.25 11.65 -28.55
C ASP A 181 7.76 13.06 -28.19
N VAL A 182 7.25 13.77 -29.20
CA VAL A 182 6.81 15.17 -29.02
C VAL A 182 5.59 15.24 -28.10
N ALA A 183 4.65 14.31 -28.21
CA ALA A 183 3.51 14.25 -27.28
C ALA A 183 3.98 14.11 -25.82
N ALA A 184 4.93 13.20 -25.56
CA ALA A 184 5.46 12.99 -24.21
C ALA A 184 6.24 14.22 -23.69
N MET A 185 7.08 14.85 -24.51
CA MET A 185 7.83 16.05 -24.12
C MET A 185 6.94 17.28 -23.94
N VAL A 186 5.87 17.44 -24.73
CA VAL A 186 4.86 18.50 -24.53
C VAL A 186 4.12 18.27 -23.21
N CYS A 187 3.72 17.05 -22.89
CA CYS A 187 3.12 16.72 -21.58
C CYS A 187 4.03 17.09 -20.41
N ARG A 188 5.34 16.82 -20.51
CA ARG A 188 6.34 17.26 -19.51
C ARG A 188 6.43 18.77 -19.40
N THR A 189 6.44 19.45 -20.54
CA THR A 189 6.51 20.90 -20.59
C THR A 189 5.28 21.55 -19.94
N LEU A 190 4.09 20.96 -20.14
CA LEU A 190 2.81 21.36 -19.54
C LEU A 190 2.58 20.83 -18.11
N LYS A 191 3.51 20.03 -17.57
CA LYS A 191 3.42 19.39 -16.24
C LYS A 191 2.14 18.55 -16.06
N ILE A 192 1.74 17.80 -17.09
CA ILE A 192 0.60 16.87 -16.99
C ILE A 192 1.07 15.64 -16.19
N PRO A 193 0.46 15.31 -15.04
CA PRO A 193 0.92 14.23 -14.18
C PRO A 193 0.59 12.84 -14.75
N ASN A 194 1.43 11.84 -14.46
CA ASN A 194 1.18 10.41 -14.68
C ASN A 194 0.93 9.95 -16.14
N VAL A 195 1.41 10.70 -17.14
CA VAL A 195 1.18 10.37 -18.57
C VAL A 195 2.43 9.96 -19.35
N VAL A 196 3.62 10.12 -18.76
CA VAL A 196 4.90 9.65 -19.31
C VAL A 196 5.40 8.53 -18.41
N PRO A 197 5.63 7.31 -18.93
CA PRO A 197 6.20 6.22 -18.15
C PRO A 197 7.51 6.65 -17.49
N ALA A 198 7.67 6.31 -16.21
CA ALA A 198 8.75 6.83 -15.40
C ALA A 198 10.11 6.33 -15.92
N GLU A 199 10.17 5.11 -16.44
CA GLU A 199 11.36 4.50 -17.02
C GLU A 199 11.97 5.26 -18.22
N TYR A 200 11.19 6.03 -19.00
CA TYR A 200 11.68 6.81 -20.15
C TYR A 200 12.07 8.24 -19.81
N SER A 201 12.05 8.53 -18.51
CA SER A 201 12.37 9.82 -17.95
C SER A 201 13.86 9.90 -17.61
N THR A 202 14.52 10.99 -18.02
CA THR A 202 15.95 11.18 -17.76
C THR A 202 16.31 11.29 -16.27
N TRP A 203 15.33 11.48 -15.38
CA TRP A 203 15.52 11.48 -13.91
C TRP A 203 15.27 10.13 -13.23
N PHE A 204 14.66 9.15 -13.89
CA PHE A 204 14.46 7.81 -13.31
C PHE A 204 15.75 6.97 -13.32
N TRP A 205 16.69 7.34 -14.19
CA TRP A 205 18.08 6.86 -14.22
C TRP A 205 19.06 7.88 -13.61
N GLY A 206 18.52 8.85 -12.85
CA GLY A 206 19.24 9.95 -12.24
C GLY A 206 20.02 9.61 -10.96
N VAL A 207 20.48 8.37 -10.81
CA VAL A 207 21.70 8.14 -10.02
C VAL A 207 22.82 8.04 -11.03
N TYR A 208 23.53 9.15 -11.16
CA TYR A 208 24.96 9.19 -11.41
C TYR A 208 25.55 7.88 -11.92
N ASP A 209 25.36 7.64 -13.21
CA ASP A 209 26.10 6.66 -13.98
C ASP A 209 27.50 7.25 -14.23
N ILE A 210 28.19 7.42 -13.10
CA ILE A 210 29.62 7.42 -13.04
C ILE A 210 30.00 6.06 -13.57
N LYS A 211 30.65 6.02 -14.73
CA LYS A 211 31.29 4.81 -15.22
C LYS A 211 32.64 4.67 -14.52
N ASP A 212 33.08 3.45 -14.25
CA ASP A 212 34.42 3.12 -13.77
C ASP A 212 35.46 4.07 -14.41
N GLY A 213 36.10 4.90 -13.57
CA GLY A 213 37.09 5.91 -13.99
C GLY A 213 36.66 7.37 -13.82
N VAL A 214 35.38 7.67 -13.59
CA VAL A 214 34.95 9.00 -13.14
C VAL A 214 34.92 8.98 -11.61
N THR A 215 35.73 9.81 -10.96
CA THR A 215 35.72 9.97 -9.51
C THR A 215 35.46 11.42 -9.22
N VAL A 216 34.38 11.71 -8.48
CA VAL A 216 34.01 13.09 -8.21
C VAL A 216 34.13 13.36 -6.71
N PRO A 217 34.90 14.40 -6.31
CA PRO A 217 35.01 14.77 -4.91
C PRO A 217 33.64 15.06 -4.31
N PHE A 218 33.37 14.57 -3.11
CA PHE A 218 32.10 14.75 -2.43
C PHE A 218 31.73 16.24 -2.27
N ALA A 219 32.72 17.12 -2.14
CA ALA A 219 32.54 18.57 -2.10
C ALA A 219 31.83 19.14 -3.34
N SER A 220 32.09 18.59 -4.54
CA SER A 220 31.43 19.02 -5.78
C SER A 220 29.92 18.68 -5.79
N TRP A 221 29.50 17.72 -4.96
CA TRP A 221 28.15 17.18 -4.88
C TRP A 221 27.32 17.94 -3.87
N LYS A 222 27.97 18.48 -2.82
CA LYS A 222 27.33 19.36 -1.82
C LYS A 222 26.62 20.56 -2.47
N GLY A 223 27.07 21.00 -3.66
CA GLY A 223 26.45 22.07 -4.43
C GLY A 223 25.29 21.64 -5.35
N SER A 224 25.03 20.34 -5.52
CA SER A 224 23.97 19.84 -6.41
C SER A 224 22.66 19.66 -5.66
N ALA A 225 21.79 20.66 -5.73
CA ALA A 225 20.50 20.65 -5.03
C ALA A 225 19.61 19.45 -5.40
N ARG A 226 19.65 19.03 -6.67
CA ARG A 226 18.87 17.90 -7.17
C ARG A 226 19.32 16.58 -6.56
N LEU A 227 20.62 16.30 -6.58
CA LEU A 227 21.14 15.08 -6.01
C LEU A 227 20.91 14.97 -4.52
N MET A 228 21.09 16.07 -3.81
CA MET A 228 20.85 16.08 -2.37
C MET A 228 19.38 15.81 -2.10
N ARG A 229 18.48 16.28 -2.95
CA ARG A 229 17.06 15.94 -2.90
C ARG A 229 16.82 14.45 -3.12
N ASP A 230 17.51 13.84 -4.09
CA ASP A 230 17.38 12.42 -4.41
C ASP A 230 17.92 11.54 -3.26
N ILE A 231 19.07 11.90 -2.69
CA ILE A 231 19.62 11.27 -1.48
C ILE A 231 18.65 11.43 -0.30
N GLN A 232 18.16 12.64 -0.04
CA GLN A 232 17.18 12.89 1.03
C GLN A 232 15.93 12.04 0.81
N THR A 233 15.42 11.95 -0.42
CA THR A 233 14.24 11.15 -0.77
C THR A 233 14.48 9.66 -0.53
N LEU A 234 15.64 9.13 -0.93
CA LEU A 234 16.05 7.75 -0.64
C LEU A 234 16.10 7.49 0.86
N LEU A 235 16.52 8.48 1.64
CA LEU A 235 16.76 8.35 3.06
C LEU A 235 15.55 8.69 3.96
N VAL A 236 14.52 9.33 3.43
CA VAL A 236 13.27 9.67 4.15
C VAL A 236 12.57 8.43 4.71
N PRO A 237 12.44 7.31 3.98
CA PRO A 237 11.95 6.04 4.53
C PRO A 237 12.71 5.57 5.78
N PHE A 238 13.98 5.95 5.95
CA PHE A 238 14.81 5.58 7.11
C PHE A 238 14.59 6.42 8.35
N ARG A 239 13.71 7.42 8.31
CA ARG A 239 13.46 8.35 9.43
C ARG A 239 14.72 9.10 9.89
N LEU A 240 15.74 9.17 9.04
CA LEU A 240 16.95 9.95 9.30
C LEU A 240 16.71 11.47 9.14
N TYR A 241 15.53 11.84 8.64
CA TYR A 241 15.05 13.21 8.49
C TYR A 241 13.79 13.43 9.32
N PRO A 242 13.90 13.63 10.64
CA PRO A 242 12.74 13.75 11.53
C PRO A 242 11.81 14.94 11.21
N ALA A 243 12.25 15.90 10.40
CA ALA A 243 11.45 17.02 9.92
C ALA A 243 10.87 16.87 8.50
N ASN A 244 11.17 15.78 7.77
CA ASN A 244 10.71 15.49 6.40
C ASN A 244 10.93 16.61 5.35
N GLN A 245 11.86 17.54 5.56
CA GLN A 245 12.15 18.58 4.57
C GLN A 245 13.10 18.07 3.50
N ILE A 246 12.52 17.56 2.40
CA ILE A 246 13.24 17.25 1.17
C ILE A 246 13.48 18.57 0.42
N ASN A 247 14.52 19.30 0.80
CA ASN A 247 14.82 20.64 0.27
C ASN A 247 15.96 20.63 -0.77
N GLY A 248 16.77 19.57 -0.80
CA GLY A 248 17.96 19.48 -1.64
C GLY A 248 19.16 20.24 -1.07
N GLU A 249 19.11 20.71 0.18
CA GLU A 249 20.26 21.34 0.81
C GLU A 249 21.15 20.28 1.48
N TYR A 250 22.44 20.31 1.17
CA TYR A 250 23.42 19.55 1.95
C TYR A 250 23.75 20.30 3.24
N ASN A 251 23.19 19.86 4.36
CA ASN A 251 23.44 20.39 5.69
C ASN A 251 23.87 19.27 6.65
N TRP A 252 24.05 19.61 7.93
CA TRP A 252 24.47 18.66 8.96
C TRP A 252 23.47 17.48 9.13
N GLU A 253 22.19 17.68 8.85
CA GLU A 253 21.17 16.62 8.91
C GLU A 253 21.35 15.65 7.74
N THR A 254 21.54 16.17 6.53
CA THR A 254 21.83 15.36 5.33
C THR A 254 23.11 14.55 5.51
N GLU A 255 24.15 15.19 6.05
CA GLU A 255 25.44 14.56 6.34
C GLU A 255 25.31 13.45 7.40
N LYS A 256 24.58 13.72 8.49
CA LYS A 256 24.32 12.74 9.56
C LYS A 256 23.53 11.55 9.04
N ALA A 257 22.46 11.79 8.29
CA ALA A 257 21.62 10.75 7.71
C ALA A 257 22.41 9.85 6.77
N LEU A 258 23.17 10.44 5.83
CA LEU A 258 23.99 9.68 4.90
C LEU A 258 25.06 8.86 5.65
N THR A 259 25.68 9.44 6.69
CA THR A 259 26.69 8.73 7.51
C THR A 259 26.07 7.52 8.20
N GLN A 260 24.93 7.68 8.88
CA GLN A 260 24.25 6.58 9.56
C GLN A 260 23.83 5.46 8.60
N PHE A 261 23.36 5.83 7.42
CA PHE A 261 23.01 4.87 6.38
C PHE A 261 24.24 4.10 5.86
N CYS A 262 25.32 4.82 5.50
CA CYS A 262 26.55 4.20 5.03
C CYS A 262 27.17 3.27 6.08
N ASP A 263 27.21 3.69 7.35
CA ASP A 263 27.77 2.90 8.45
C ASP A 263 27.00 1.58 8.64
N PHE A 264 25.68 1.60 8.51
CA PHE A 264 24.85 0.41 8.65
C PHE A 264 25.15 -0.67 7.59
N TYR A 265 25.30 -0.27 6.32
CA TYR A 265 25.61 -1.21 5.24
C TYR A 265 27.10 -1.49 5.08
N GLY A 266 27.96 -0.93 5.96
CA GLY A 266 29.41 -1.04 5.84
C GLY A 266 29.93 -0.47 4.51
N LEU A 267 29.22 0.50 3.94
CA LEU A 267 29.67 1.18 2.73
C LEU A 267 30.94 1.95 3.07
N PRO A 268 31.90 2.07 2.13
CA PRO A 268 32.96 3.05 2.30
C PRO A 268 32.24 4.39 2.48
N ASN A 269 32.22 4.84 3.72
CA ASN A 269 31.55 6.07 4.10
C ASN A 269 32.14 7.24 3.31
N MET A 270 31.66 8.45 3.60
CA MET A 270 32.25 9.67 3.06
C MET A 270 33.78 9.83 3.35
N ARG A 271 34.46 8.92 4.06
CA ARG A 271 35.92 8.97 4.27
C ARG A 271 36.72 8.81 2.99
N SER A 272 36.19 8.17 1.95
CA SER A 272 36.88 8.19 0.64
C SER A 272 36.97 9.61 0.07
N GLY A 273 36.09 10.52 0.52
CA GLY A 273 35.94 11.87 -0.01
C GLY A 273 35.48 11.90 -1.47
N VAL A 274 35.11 10.75 -2.04
CA VAL A 274 34.84 10.57 -3.46
C VAL A 274 33.56 9.77 -3.63
N PHE A 275 32.65 10.31 -4.43
CA PHE A 275 31.47 9.59 -4.92
C PHE A 275 31.86 8.96 -6.27
N ASP A 276 31.83 7.63 -6.35
CA ASP A 276 32.14 6.84 -7.55
C ASP A 276 31.00 5.88 -7.90
N GLU A 277 31.13 5.16 -9.02
CA GLU A 277 30.13 4.18 -9.50
C GLU A 277 29.76 3.16 -8.41
N LYS A 278 30.78 2.66 -7.72
CA LYS A 278 30.62 1.60 -6.71
C LYS A 278 29.84 2.09 -5.51
N PHE A 279 30.14 3.30 -5.02
CA PHE A 279 29.40 3.93 -3.95
C PHE A 279 27.95 4.25 -4.36
N ALA A 280 27.74 4.77 -5.56
CA ALA A 280 26.41 5.07 -6.11
C ALA A 280 25.52 3.83 -6.18
N TRP A 281 26.04 2.74 -6.75
CA TRP A 281 25.36 1.45 -6.81
C TRP A 281 25.11 0.86 -5.43
N SER A 282 26.02 1.08 -4.48
CA SER A 282 25.83 0.61 -3.11
C SER A 282 24.69 1.33 -2.41
N LEU A 283 24.53 2.64 -2.62
CA LEU A 283 23.39 3.40 -2.10
C LEU A 283 22.07 2.94 -2.73
N LEU A 284 22.06 2.67 -4.03
CA LEU A 284 20.87 2.23 -4.77
C LEU A 284 20.43 0.81 -4.45
N ASN A 285 21.38 -0.11 -4.29
CA ASN A 285 21.09 -1.53 -4.05
C ASN A 285 20.81 -1.83 -2.57
N ALA A 286 21.05 -0.89 -1.67
CA ALA A 286 20.76 -1.05 -0.24
C ALA A 286 19.26 -1.33 -0.03
N ASP A 287 18.96 -2.43 0.68
CA ASP A 287 17.57 -2.80 0.98
C ASP A 287 17.03 -1.95 2.13
N PRO A 288 16.18 -0.94 1.86
CA PRO A 288 15.77 0.02 2.86
C PRO A 288 15.17 -0.62 4.12
N VAL A 289 14.46 -1.72 3.94
CA VAL A 289 13.74 -2.40 5.01
C VAL A 289 14.70 -2.96 6.05
N SER A 290 15.84 -3.51 5.64
CA SER A 290 16.83 -4.06 6.59
C SER A 290 17.34 -3.01 7.57
N PHE A 291 17.55 -1.76 7.13
CA PHE A 291 17.91 -0.64 8.00
C PHE A 291 16.77 -0.28 8.95
N ILE A 292 15.55 -0.15 8.43
CA ILE A 292 14.36 0.23 9.22
C ILE A 292 14.10 -0.81 10.31
N LEU A 293 14.24 -2.10 10.01
CA LEU A 293 14.10 -3.18 10.98
C LEU A 293 15.15 -3.09 12.09
N ALA A 294 16.39 -2.65 11.79
CA ALA A 294 17.41 -2.46 12.80
C ALA A 294 17.12 -1.24 13.69
N TYR A 295 16.68 -0.13 13.11
CA TYR A 295 16.29 1.07 13.84
C TYR A 295 15.08 0.80 14.75
N ALA A 296 14.10 0.03 14.27
CA ALA A 296 12.91 -0.34 15.04
C ALA A 296 13.21 -1.23 16.26
N LYS A 297 14.47 -1.65 16.48
CA LYS A 297 14.88 -2.32 17.73
C LYS A 297 14.81 -1.38 18.94
N ASP A 298 14.89 -0.05 18.77
CA ASP A 298 14.62 0.89 19.86
C ASP A 298 13.10 1.07 20.06
N ARG A 299 12.54 0.13 20.82
CA ARG A 299 11.08 0.07 21.05
C ARG A 299 10.55 1.24 21.86
N GLN A 300 11.36 1.83 22.73
CA GLN A 300 10.94 2.99 23.50
C GLN A 300 10.83 4.21 22.59
N GLN A 301 11.77 4.36 21.66
CA GLN A 301 11.68 5.38 20.62
C GLN A 301 10.43 5.18 19.74
N ILE A 302 10.17 3.96 19.26
CA ILE A 302 8.95 3.65 18.47
C ILE A 302 7.69 4.04 19.22
N TYR A 303 7.60 3.66 20.50
CA TYR A 303 6.47 4.03 21.35
C TYR A 303 6.34 5.55 21.51
N ASN A 304 7.44 6.28 21.79
CA ASN A 304 7.40 7.72 21.95
C ASN A 304 6.94 8.44 20.67
N GLU A 305 7.36 7.94 19.51
CA GLU A 305 6.93 8.48 18.21
C GLU A 305 5.44 8.23 17.93
N PHE A 306 4.91 7.06 18.30
CA PHE A 306 3.46 6.82 18.23
C PHE A 306 2.68 7.63 19.27
N LEU A 307 3.20 7.77 20.48
CA LEU A 307 2.57 8.58 21.52
C LEU A 307 2.50 10.07 21.13
N ALA A 308 3.50 10.57 20.40
CA ALA A 308 3.46 11.93 19.86
C ALA A 308 2.33 12.12 18.83
N GLN A 309 1.97 11.08 18.07
CA GLN A 309 0.86 11.12 17.11
C GLN A 309 -0.51 11.10 17.79
N GLU A 310 -0.60 10.64 19.03
CA GLU A 310 -1.80 10.75 19.88
C GLU A 310 -2.01 12.17 20.44
N ALA A 311 -1.21 13.17 20.05
CA ALA A 311 -1.44 14.56 20.45
C ALA A 311 -2.80 15.05 19.92
N GLY A 312 -3.69 15.46 20.84
CA GLY A 312 -5.04 15.92 20.50
C GLY A 312 -6.11 14.82 20.42
N TYR A 313 -5.75 13.57 20.74
CA TYR A 313 -6.67 12.44 20.87
C TYR A 313 -7.00 12.16 22.35
N ASP A 314 -8.05 11.38 22.63
CA ASP A 314 -8.53 11.09 23.98
C ASP A 314 -9.30 9.76 24.06
N ALA A 315 -9.97 9.47 25.20
CA ALA A 315 -10.70 8.21 25.36
C ALA A 315 -11.94 8.07 24.46
N THR A 316 -12.36 9.11 23.75
CA THR A 316 -13.48 9.08 22.81
C THR A 316 -13.04 8.81 21.37
N LYS A 317 -11.77 9.10 21.05
CA LYS A 317 -11.19 8.93 19.73
C LYS A 317 -9.67 8.79 19.83
N LEU A 318 -9.14 7.75 19.22
CA LEU A 318 -7.74 7.33 19.30
C LEU A 318 -7.10 7.29 17.90
N ALA A 319 -5.82 7.65 17.77
CA ALA A 319 -5.24 7.92 16.46
C ALA A 319 -5.10 6.68 15.58
N PHE A 320 -4.72 5.55 16.17
CA PHE A 320 -4.48 4.30 15.45
C PHE A 320 -5.68 3.37 15.47
N LEU A 321 -6.39 3.32 16.60
CA LEU A 321 -7.62 2.55 16.74
C LEU A 321 -8.73 3.05 15.81
N ASP A 322 -8.89 4.37 15.68
CA ASP A 322 -9.88 4.99 14.80
C ASP A 322 -9.29 5.39 13.43
N ARG A 323 -8.13 4.84 13.04
CA ARG A 323 -7.53 5.07 11.71
C ARG A 323 -8.53 4.77 10.59
N GLY A 324 -9.34 3.71 10.75
CA GLY A 324 -10.41 3.37 9.83
C GLY A 324 -9.93 2.75 8.52
N ILE A 325 -10.78 1.92 7.92
CA ILE A 325 -10.41 1.18 6.70
C ILE A 325 -10.12 2.09 5.51
N GLN A 326 -10.73 3.27 5.41
CA GLN A 326 -10.51 4.21 4.29
C GLN A 326 -9.09 4.78 4.24
N ASN A 327 -8.38 4.80 5.37
CA ASN A 327 -6.98 5.24 5.45
C ASN A 327 -6.00 4.06 5.35
N SER A 328 -6.50 2.86 5.02
CA SER A 328 -5.68 1.70 4.73
C SER A 328 -5.22 1.72 3.27
N PRO A 329 -3.91 1.54 2.98
CA PRO A 329 -3.46 1.30 1.62
C PRO A 329 -3.94 -0.04 1.05
N TYR A 330 -4.54 -0.91 1.89
CA TYR A 330 -5.00 -2.25 1.53
C TYR A 330 -6.53 -2.38 1.53
N HIS A 331 -7.27 -1.27 1.51
CA HIS A 331 -8.74 -1.32 1.54
C HIS A 331 -9.33 -1.93 0.26
N ASP A 332 -8.76 -1.60 -0.91
CA ASP A 332 -9.17 -2.14 -2.20
C ASP A 332 -8.83 -3.63 -2.38
N ASP A 333 -7.97 -4.17 -1.52
CA ASP A 333 -7.56 -5.58 -1.53
C ASP A 333 -8.54 -6.52 -0.82
N VAL A 334 -9.46 -6.00 0.00
CA VAL A 334 -10.39 -6.81 0.80
C VAL A 334 -11.18 -7.83 -0.04
N PRO A 335 -11.64 -7.50 -1.28
CA PRO A 335 -12.27 -8.47 -2.15
C PRO A 335 -11.40 -9.67 -2.53
N GLU A 336 -10.08 -9.54 -2.50
CA GLU A 336 -9.11 -10.59 -2.88
C GLU A 336 -8.71 -11.48 -1.70
N TYR A 337 -9.03 -11.10 -0.45
CA TYR A 337 -8.61 -11.83 0.74
C TYR A 337 -8.99 -13.32 0.72
N PRO A 338 -10.20 -13.74 0.31
CA PRO A 338 -10.52 -15.16 0.24
C PRO A 338 -9.63 -15.95 -0.72
N ALA A 339 -9.35 -15.41 -1.91
CA ALA A 339 -8.48 -16.07 -2.88
C ALA A 339 -7.04 -16.17 -2.34
N ARG A 340 -6.53 -15.11 -1.72
CA ARG A 340 -5.20 -15.09 -1.08
C ARG A 340 -5.08 -16.10 0.09
N LEU A 341 -6.17 -16.35 0.83
CA LEU A 341 -6.22 -17.37 1.89
C LEU A 341 -6.40 -18.82 1.38
N GLN A 342 -6.49 -19.01 0.06
CA GLN A 342 -6.46 -20.33 -0.58
C GLN A 342 -5.15 -20.59 -1.33
N GLN A 343 -4.27 -19.59 -1.45
CA GLN A 343 -3.00 -19.70 -2.16
C GLN A 343 -2.01 -20.59 -1.39
N VAL A 344 -1.63 -21.71 -1.99
CA VAL A 344 -0.62 -22.61 -1.42
C VAL A 344 0.76 -22.23 -1.96
N PRO A 345 1.79 -22.02 -1.11
CA PRO A 345 3.16 -21.84 -1.55
C PRO A 345 3.63 -23.00 -2.43
N ASP A 346 4.11 -22.68 -3.63
CA ASP A 346 4.50 -23.65 -4.66
C ASP A 346 5.99 -24.06 -4.59
N GLY A 347 6.77 -23.37 -3.75
CA GLY A 347 8.21 -23.56 -3.61
C GLY A 347 9.05 -22.90 -4.71
N THR A 348 8.45 -22.36 -5.77
CA THR A 348 9.16 -21.77 -6.92
C THR A 348 9.03 -20.26 -6.99
N GLN A 349 7.82 -19.72 -6.84
CA GLN A 349 7.53 -18.29 -6.77
C GLN A 349 7.28 -17.84 -5.33
N LEU A 350 6.71 -18.73 -4.52
CA LEU A 350 6.33 -18.49 -3.13
C LEU A 350 6.69 -19.70 -2.27
N THR A 351 7.44 -19.47 -1.20
CA THR A 351 7.74 -20.46 -0.17
C THR A 351 7.14 -20.05 1.18
N SER A 352 7.17 -20.93 2.17
CA SER A 352 6.87 -20.62 3.58
C SER A 352 8.17 -20.71 4.41
N LEU A 353 8.08 -20.47 5.72
CA LEU A 353 9.18 -20.63 6.68
C LEU A 353 9.77 -22.05 6.76
N GLY A 354 9.07 -23.07 6.26
CA GLY A 354 9.45 -24.48 6.39
C GLY A 354 8.99 -25.11 7.71
N SER A 355 9.45 -26.32 8.00
CA SER A 355 9.07 -27.04 9.25
C SER A 355 9.91 -26.61 10.46
N GLN A 356 11.07 -26.01 10.23
CA GLN A 356 11.98 -25.53 11.25
C GLN A 356 12.60 -24.21 10.82
N VAL A 357 12.83 -23.32 11.79
CA VAL A 357 13.53 -22.05 11.60
C VAL A 357 14.55 -21.90 12.72
N THR A 358 15.79 -21.52 12.38
CA THR A 358 16.78 -21.10 13.37
C THR A 358 16.59 -19.62 13.62
N LEU A 359 16.34 -19.23 14.88
CA LEU A 359 16.08 -17.83 15.23
C LEU A 359 17.34 -16.99 15.01
N THR A 360 17.19 -15.91 14.24
CA THR A 360 18.27 -14.97 13.91
C THR A 360 18.95 -14.44 15.17
N GLY A 361 20.28 -14.47 15.20
CA GLY A 361 21.09 -14.00 16.33
C GLY A 361 21.17 -14.99 17.49
N THR A 362 20.69 -16.23 17.32
CA THR A 362 20.75 -17.29 18.32
C THR A 362 21.08 -18.65 17.68
N ASN A 363 21.32 -19.68 18.50
CA ASN A 363 21.40 -21.08 18.05
C ASN A 363 20.08 -21.85 18.30
N THR A 364 19.00 -21.15 18.63
CA THR A 364 17.71 -21.78 18.95
C THR A 364 16.99 -22.17 17.67
N VAL A 365 16.68 -23.46 17.55
CA VAL A 365 15.87 -24.00 16.44
C VAL A 365 14.43 -24.13 16.92
N VAL A 366 13.51 -23.43 16.27
CA VAL A 366 12.07 -23.59 16.47
C VAL A 366 11.55 -24.64 15.49
N THR A 367 10.75 -25.57 16.00
CA THR A 367 10.06 -26.59 15.18
C THR A 367 8.57 -26.32 15.18
N PHE A 368 7.98 -26.18 13.99
CA PHE A 368 6.56 -25.95 13.82
C PHE A 368 5.79 -27.27 13.94
N ALA A 369 4.91 -27.37 14.93
CA ALA A 369 4.07 -28.54 15.15
C ALA A 369 2.86 -28.53 14.20
N PRO A 370 2.24 -29.69 13.87
CA PRO A 370 0.93 -29.70 13.24
C PRO A 370 -0.07 -28.85 14.02
N TYR A 371 -0.93 -28.12 13.31
CA TYR A 371 -1.94 -27.29 13.97
C TYR A 371 -2.88 -28.15 14.85
N PRO A 372 -3.21 -27.71 16.09
CA PRO A 372 -3.95 -28.56 17.03
C PRO A 372 -5.37 -28.89 16.56
N ALA A 373 -5.77 -30.16 16.74
CA ALA A 373 -7.14 -30.60 16.52
C ALA A 373 -8.13 -29.82 17.41
N ILE A 374 -9.40 -29.76 16.98
CA ILE A 374 -10.50 -29.18 17.78
C ILE A 374 -10.55 -29.84 19.16
N GLY A 375 -10.60 -29.02 20.22
CA GLY A 375 -10.64 -29.48 21.61
C GLY A 375 -9.29 -29.73 22.27
N SER A 376 -8.20 -29.79 21.51
CA SER A 376 -6.84 -29.98 22.03
C SER A 376 -6.10 -28.65 22.10
N ARG A 377 -5.50 -28.30 23.24
CA ARG A 377 -4.64 -27.11 23.34
C ARG A 377 -3.25 -27.41 22.76
N PRO A 378 -2.64 -26.48 22.01
CA PRO A 378 -1.24 -26.60 21.61
C PRO A 378 -0.32 -26.43 22.81
N GLN A 379 0.94 -26.85 22.67
CA GLN A 379 2.01 -26.32 23.51
C GLN A 379 2.18 -24.84 23.20
N ILE A 380 2.14 -24.00 24.24
CA ILE A 380 2.36 -22.55 24.12
C ILE A 380 3.62 -22.23 24.90
N ASP A 381 4.67 -21.86 24.18
CA ASP A 381 5.94 -21.48 24.77
C ASP A 381 5.87 -20.06 25.35
N GLY A 382 6.88 -19.69 26.16
CA GLY A 382 7.12 -18.29 26.52
C GLY A 382 7.56 -17.47 25.31
N GLY A 383 8.45 -16.50 25.49
CA GLY A 383 9.07 -15.77 24.38
C GLY A 383 8.39 -14.46 24.00
N LEU A 384 7.32 -14.09 24.71
CA LEU A 384 6.68 -12.77 24.61
C LEU A 384 7.04 -11.85 25.79
N GLU A 385 8.06 -12.19 26.58
CA GLU A 385 8.52 -11.41 27.74
C GLU A 385 9.11 -10.06 27.32
N PHE A 386 9.53 -9.94 26.05
CA PHE A 386 9.98 -8.66 25.52
C PHE A 386 8.87 -7.61 25.59
N LEU A 387 7.59 -7.98 25.39
CA LEU A 387 6.48 -7.02 25.33
C LEU A 387 6.47 -6.09 26.56
N HIS A 388 6.11 -4.82 26.39
CA HIS A 388 6.03 -3.90 27.54
C HIS A 388 5.06 -4.41 28.61
N SER A 389 5.28 -4.06 29.88
CA SER A 389 4.49 -4.54 31.02
C SER A 389 3.02 -4.10 31.00
N ASP A 390 2.68 -3.10 30.18
CA ASP A 390 1.30 -2.70 29.90
C ASP A 390 0.53 -3.79 29.15
N ILE A 391 1.20 -4.66 28.38
CA ILE A 391 0.60 -5.87 27.78
C ILE A 391 0.50 -6.97 28.84
N LYS A 392 -0.70 -7.18 29.36
CA LYS A 392 -0.98 -8.12 30.46
C LYS A 392 -1.13 -9.56 29.97
N TYR A 393 -1.79 -9.73 28.83
CA TYR A 393 -2.03 -11.03 28.21
C TYR A 393 -1.71 -10.95 26.72
N ALA A 394 -0.98 -11.93 26.21
CA ALA A 394 -0.66 -12.04 24.80
C ALA A 394 -0.59 -13.50 24.38
N CYS A 395 -1.03 -13.77 23.15
CA CYS A 395 -0.78 -15.04 22.49
C CYS A 395 -0.51 -14.78 21.00
N VAL A 396 0.61 -15.29 20.49
CA VAL A 396 1.01 -15.21 19.08
C VAL A 396 1.14 -16.63 18.55
N CYS A 397 0.51 -16.90 17.42
CA CYS A 397 0.64 -18.14 16.66
C CYS A 397 1.31 -17.79 15.33
N VAL A 398 2.56 -18.22 15.14
CA VAL A 398 3.24 -18.12 13.85
C VAL A 398 2.90 -19.38 13.06
N GLY A 399 2.50 -19.22 11.80
CA GLY A 399 2.17 -20.33 10.92
C GLY A 399 3.22 -20.54 9.84
N SER A 400 3.34 -21.76 9.36
CA SER A 400 4.12 -22.13 8.19
C SER A 400 3.39 -23.20 7.39
N ILE A 401 3.17 -22.97 6.10
CA ILE A 401 2.49 -23.92 5.22
C ILE A 401 3.54 -24.85 4.61
N VAL A 402 3.48 -26.13 4.99
CA VAL A 402 4.37 -27.19 4.51
C VAL A 402 3.51 -28.30 3.91
N ASP A 403 3.78 -28.69 2.67
CA ASP A 403 3.02 -29.68 1.92
C ASP A 403 1.50 -29.38 1.88
N GLY A 404 1.15 -28.10 1.71
CA GLY A 404 -0.23 -27.62 1.70
C GLY A 404 -0.94 -27.67 3.05
N LYS A 405 -0.25 -28.01 4.13
CA LYS A 405 -0.79 -28.06 5.50
C LYS A 405 -0.16 -27.02 6.39
N LEU A 406 -0.97 -26.41 7.24
CA LEU A 406 -0.46 -25.47 8.24
C LEU A 406 0.22 -26.21 9.39
N ARG A 407 1.48 -25.84 9.64
CA ARG A 407 2.17 -26.05 10.89
C ARG A 407 2.23 -24.75 11.68
N SER A 408 2.29 -24.82 13.00
CA SER A 408 2.23 -23.65 13.88
C SER A 408 3.22 -23.73 15.03
N HIS A 409 3.71 -22.57 15.44
CA HIS A 409 4.40 -22.34 16.69
C HIS A 409 3.62 -21.32 17.52
N TRP A 410 3.47 -21.58 18.82
CA TRP A 410 2.64 -20.77 19.70
C TRP A 410 3.47 -20.20 20.84
N LEU A 411 3.33 -18.90 21.04
CA LEU A 411 4.07 -18.10 22.01
C LEU A 411 3.07 -17.34 22.89
N GLY A 412 3.41 -17.12 24.15
CA GLY A 412 2.48 -16.55 25.12
C GLY A 412 3.11 -15.70 26.22
N ARG A 413 2.35 -14.69 26.65
CA ARG A 413 2.48 -14.03 27.96
C ARG A 413 1.15 -14.17 28.66
N ASN A 414 1.09 -14.91 29.76
CA ASN A 414 -0.17 -15.27 30.45
C ASN A 414 -1.28 -15.71 29.47
N PRO A 415 -0.97 -16.57 28.47
CA PRO A 415 -1.82 -16.76 27.29
C PRO A 415 -3.16 -17.45 27.59
N LEU A 416 -3.22 -18.21 28.69
CA LEU A 416 -4.36 -19.03 29.10
C LEU A 416 -5.20 -18.41 30.24
N THR A 417 -4.83 -17.23 30.74
CA THR A 417 -5.61 -16.55 31.78
C THR A 417 -6.88 -15.96 31.18
N ASN A 418 -8.04 -16.36 31.71
CA ASN A 418 -9.32 -15.82 31.25
C ASN A 418 -9.51 -14.39 31.77
N ALA A 419 -9.84 -13.48 30.87
CA ALA A 419 -10.10 -12.08 31.16
C ALA A 419 -11.27 -11.57 30.30
N GLN A 420 -11.83 -10.43 30.65
CA GLN A 420 -12.80 -9.76 29.79
C GLN A 420 -12.08 -9.27 28.53
N GLN A 421 -12.48 -9.81 27.38
CA GLN A 421 -11.84 -9.53 26.08
C GLN A 421 -12.60 -8.49 25.23
N TRP A 422 -13.64 -7.87 25.81
CA TRP A 422 -14.42 -6.82 25.15
C TRP A 422 -14.94 -7.24 23.75
N SER A 423 -15.00 -6.29 22.80
CA SER A 423 -15.55 -6.48 21.47
C SER A 423 -14.76 -7.46 20.58
N THR A 424 -13.54 -7.87 20.95
CA THR A 424 -12.77 -8.86 20.16
C THR A 424 -13.46 -10.21 20.06
N THR A 425 -14.31 -10.55 21.04
CA THR A 425 -15.05 -11.82 21.09
C THR A 425 -16.27 -11.87 20.17
N LYS A 426 -16.71 -10.74 19.59
CA LYS A 426 -17.98 -10.64 18.86
C LYS A 426 -18.04 -11.49 17.60
N ILE A 427 -16.89 -11.88 17.05
CA ILE A 427 -16.82 -12.75 15.87
C ILE A 427 -17.18 -14.22 16.19
N ILE A 428 -17.05 -14.63 17.45
CA ILE A 428 -17.28 -16.02 17.89
C ILE A 428 -18.72 -16.49 17.63
N PRO A 429 -19.78 -15.77 18.07
CA PRO A 429 -21.15 -16.19 17.76
C PRO A 429 -21.44 -16.19 16.25
N VAL A 430 -20.80 -15.33 15.46
CA VAL A 430 -20.92 -15.34 13.98
C VAL A 430 -20.39 -16.67 13.42
N LEU A 431 -19.18 -17.07 13.82
CA LEU A 431 -18.58 -18.34 13.39
C LEU A 431 -19.41 -19.56 13.83
N ASN A 432 -20.04 -19.51 15.00
CA ASN A 432 -20.96 -20.55 15.45
C ASN A 432 -22.19 -20.64 14.53
N VAL A 433 -22.76 -19.49 14.12
CA VAL A 433 -23.89 -19.47 13.17
C VAL A 433 -23.48 -20.11 11.86
N VAL A 434 -22.32 -19.76 11.31
CA VAL A 434 -21.78 -20.37 10.08
C VAL A 434 -21.69 -21.89 10.23
N ALA A 435 -21.03 -22.37 11.29
CA ALA A 435 -20.85 -23.79 11.55
C ALA A 435 -22.19 -24.55 11.66
N ARG A 436 -23.16 -24.03 12.44
CA ARG A 436 -24.48 -24.67 12.58
C ARG A 436 -25.30 -24.60 11.30
N ALA A 437 -25.28 -23.47 10.60
CA ALA A 437 -26.03 -23.31 9.36
C ALA A 437 -25.52 -24.27 8.29
N ASN A 438 -24.21 -24.40 8.13
CA ASN A 438 -23.62 -25.35 7.20
C ASN A 438 -23.76 -26.81 7.66
N ALA A 439 -23.89 -27.09 8.97
CA ALA A 439 -24.25 -28.43 9.44
C ALA A 439 -25.68 -28.84 9.03
N VAL A 440 -26.62 -27.90 8.99
CA VAL A 440 -28.00 -28.13 8.55
C VAL A 440 -28.10 -28.17 7.02
N GLN A 441 -27.40 -27.27 6.34
CA GLN A 441 -27.42 -27.14 4.89
C GLN A 441 -26.02 -26.73 4.37
N PRO A 442 -25.15 -27.70 4.03
CA PRO A 442 -23.77 -27.42 3.60
C PRO A 442 -23.69 -26.52 2.36
N SER A 443 -24.65 -26.63 1.43
CA SER A 443 -24.67 -25.82 0.21
C SER A 443 -25.12 -24.37 0.43
N ALA A 444 -25.65 -24.02 1.61
CA ALA A 444 -26.13 -22.66 1.88
C ALA A 444 -24.96 -21.72 2.15
N SER A 445 -24.74 -20.77 1.25
CA SER A 445 -23.79 -19.68 1.45
C SER A 445 -24.36 -18.66 2.44
N MET A 446 -23.55 -18.25 3.41
CA MET A 446 -23.94 -17.18 4.33
C MET A 446 -24.12 -15.84 3.62
N ARG A 447 -23.51 -15.65 2.44
CA ARG A 447 -23.73 -14.45 1.61
C ARG A 447 -25.18 -14.28 1.19
N ASP A 448 -25.90 -15.39 0.99
CA ASP A 448 -27.27 -15.43 0.49
C ASP A 448 -28.31 -15.61 1.61
N CYS A 449 -27.89 -15.41 2.86
CA CYS A 449 -28.73 -15.54 4.02
C CYS A 449 -29.21 -14.17 4.55
N LEU A 450 -30.49 -14.11 4.90
CA LEU A 450 -31.09 -13.03 5.66
C LEU A 450 -31.24 -13.44 7.12
N VAL A 451 -30.99 -12.48 8.01
CA VAL A 451 -31.38 -12.54 9.40
C VAL A 451 -32.66 -11.73 9.58
N ARG A 452 -33.76 -12.38 9.94
CA ARG A 452 -35.09 -11.77 10.02
C ARG A 452 -35.83 -12.13 11.29
N PRO A 453 -36.76 -11.32 11.79
CA PRO A 453 -37.70 -11.78 12.82
C PRO A 453 -38.47 -13.03 12.35
N ILE A 454 -38.75 -13.97 13.26
CA ILE A 454 -39.59 -15.14 12.96
C ILE A 454 -40.92 -14.68 12.33
N GLY A 455 -41.30 -15.31 11.22
CA GLY A 455 -42.54 -15.00 10.49
C GLY A 455 -42.48 -13.76 9.59
N SER A 456 -41.38 -12.99 9.61
CA SER A 456 -41.20 -11.85 8.71
C SER A 456 -40.73 -12.28 7.32
N ALA A 457 -41.23 -11.62 6.27
CA ALA A 457 -40.69 -11.74 4.92
C ALA A 457 -39.38 -10.93 4.74
N SER A 458 -39.21 -9.86 5.53
CA SER A 458 -38.08 -8.92 5.45
C SER A 458 -37.03 -9.19 6.54
N GLY A 459 -35.77 -8.95 6.21
CA GLY A 459 -34.64 -9.06 7.14
C GLY A 459 -33.39 -8.39 6.58
N TYR A 460 -32.29 -8.56 7.29
CA TYR A 460 -31.00 -7.96 6.96
C TYR A 460 -30.03 -9.01 6.42
N GLY A 461 -29.28 -8.68 5.37
CA GLY A 461 -28.25 -9.58 4.84
C GLY A 461 -27.20 -9.92 5.91
N PHE A 462 -26.88 -11.20 6.05
CA PHE A 462 -25.90 -11.69 7.02
C PHE A 462 -24.56 -10.95 6.88
N TYR A 463 -24.05 -10.81 5.65
CA TYR A 463 -22.82 -10.08 5.36
C TYR A 463 -22.86 -8.65 5.91
N ASN A 464 -23.94 -7.90 5.64
CA ASN A 464 -24.07 -6.51 6.06
C ASN A 464 -24.08 -6.36 7.59
N LEU A 465 -24.69 -7.32 8.30
CA LEU A 465 -24.63 -7.35 9.76
C LEU A 465 -23.21 -7.61 10.26
N VAL A 466 -22.47 -8.55 9.66
CA VAL A 466 -21.08 -8.79 10.07
C VAL A 466 -20.20 -7.57 9.78
N VAL A 467 -20.42 -6.84 8.67
CA VAL A 467 -19.74 -5.57 8.41
C VAL A 467 -20.05 -4.53 9.49
N ASP A 468 -21.30 -4.36 9.89
CA ASP A 468 -21.67 -3.44 11.00
C ASP A 468 -21.04 -3.85 12.33
N LEU A 469 -20.92 -5.16 12.59
CA LEU A 469 -20.29 -5.70 13.79
C LEU A 469 -18.81 -5.33 13.90
N VAL A 470 -18.08 -5.31 12.78
CA VAL A 470 -16.62 -5.08 12.77
C VAL A 470 -16.25 -3.63 12.48
N SER A 471 -16.91 -2.96 11.54
CA SER A 471 -16.56 -1.61 11.07
C SER A 471 -17.10 -0.47 11.91
N TYR A 472 -17.97 -0.74 12.90
CA TYR A 472 -18.65 0.25 13.74
C TYR A 472 -19.53 1.28 12.99
N ARG A 473 -19.71 1.14 11.67
CA ARG A 473 -20.47 2.09 10.83
C ARG A 473 -21.95 2.24 11.21
N SER A 474 -22.50 1.26 11.94
CA SER A 474 -23.87 1.27 12.48
C SER A 474 -24.97 1.60 11.45
N ALA A 475 -24.86 1.05 10.24
CA ALA A 475 -25.81 1.29 9.15
C ALA A 475 -27.17 0.60 9.38
N ILE A 476 -27.17 -0.53 10.07
CA ILE A 476 -28.33 -1.32 10.48
C ILE A 476 -28.52 -1.20 12.00
N ALA A 477 -27.47 -1.47 12.77
CA ALA A 477 -27.48 -1.38 14.23
C ALA A 477 -26.04 -1.26 14.77
N SER A 478 -25.89 -0.86 16.03
CA SER A 478 -24.58 -0.78 16.68
C SER A 478 -23.86 -2.15 16.67
N SER A 479 -22.52 -2.13 16.73
CA SER A 479 -21.72 -3.36 16.84
C SER A 479 -22.14 -4.24 18.03
N ASN A 480 -22.55 -3.64 19.16
CA ASN A 480 -23.03 -4.35 20.33
C ASN A 480 -24.39 -5.03 20.09
N ALA A 481 -25.37 -4.30 19.54
CA ALA A 481 -26.70 -4.82 19.24
C ALA A 481 -26.64 -5.94 18.20
N VAL A 482 -25.77 -5.82 17.18
CA VAL A 482 -25.54 -6.88 16.19
C VAL A 482 -24.93 -8.13 16.83
N ALA A 483 -23.92 -7.97 17.70
CA ALA A 483 -23.33 -9.11 18.39
C ALA A 483 -24.32 -9.79 19.35
N ALA A 484 -25.12 -9.00 20.09
CA ALA A 484 -26.21 -9.50 20.93
C ALA A 484 -27.24 -10.28 20.11
N LYS A 485 -27.56 -9.80 18.90
CA LYS A 485 -28.42 -10.48 17.93
C LYS A 485 -27.80 -11.81 17.50
N PHE A 486 -26.51 -11.88 17.17
CA PHE A 486 -25.87 -13.15 16.79
C PHE A 486 -25.90 -14.20 17.90
N LYS A 487 -25.82 -13.78 19.15
CA LYS A 487 -26.02 -14.68 20.30
C LYS A 487 -27.43 -15.28 20.40
N GLN A 488 -28.46 -14.63 19.86
CA GLN A 488 -29.85 -15.14 19.90
C GLN A 488 -30.09 -16.45 19.14
N PHE A 489 -29.15 -16.92 18.31
CA PHE A 489 -29.29 -18.23 17.65
C PHE A 489 -29.00 -19.42 18.58
N PHE A 490 -28.58 -19.18 19.82
CA PHE A 490 -28.15 -20.22 20.76
C PHE A 490 -28.56 -19.87 22.19
N THR A 491 -28.66 -20.90 23.03
CA THR A 491 -28.69 -20.69 24.47
C THR A 491 -27.30 -20.26 24.97
N PRO A 492 -27.18 -19.57 26.13
CA PRO A 492 -25.89 -19.23 26.70
C PRO A 492 -25.01 -20.46 26.99
N ALA A 493 -25.61 -21.53 27.49
CA ALA A 493 -24.90 -22.78 27.80
C ALA A 493 -24.41 -23.50 26.52
N ASP A 494 -25.22 -23.48 25.45
CA ASP A 494 -24.86 -24.06 24.16
C ASP A 494 -23.65 -23.37 23.54
N LEU A 495 -23.67 -22.03 23.53
CA LEU A 495 -22.61 -21.23 22.94
C LEU A 495 -21.31 -21.41 23.72
N GLU A 496 -21.35 -21.31 25.05
CA GLU A 496 -20.18 -21.56 25.91
C GLU A 496 -19.63 -22.97 25.70
N SER A 497 -20.49 -24.00 25.69
CA SER A 497 -20.06 -25.39 25.48
C SER A 497 -19.39 -25.58 24.12
N TRP A 498 -19.90 -24.91 23.09
CA TRP A 498 -19.26 -24.92 21.78
C TRP A 498 -17.88 -24.25 21.81
N VAL A 499 -17.75 -23.08 22.43
CA VAL A 499 -16.47 -22.38 22.56
C VAL A 499 -15.43 -23.22 23.32
N LYS A 500 -15.84 -23.86 24.42
CA LYS A 500 -14.99 -24.79 25.19
C LYS A 500 -14.52 -25.98 24.34
N ARG A 501 -15.42 -26.57 23.54
CA ARG A 501 -15.05 -27.65 22.61
C ARG A 501 -14.14 -27.20 21.49
N ILE A 502 -14.34 -26.01 20.92
CA ILE A 502 -13.48 -25.50 19.84
C ILE A 502 -12.06 -25.27 20.34
N THR A 503 -11.91 -24.67 21.53
CA THR A 503 -10.62 -24.20 22.05
C THR A 503 -9.89 -25.21 22.92
N GLY A 504 -10.60 -26.14 23.55
CA GLY A 504 -10.06 -26.99 24.61
C GLY A 504 -9.90 -26.30 25.97
N ASN A 505 -10.32 -25.03 26.10
CA ASN A 505 -10.28 -24.31 27.37
C ASN A 505 -11.60 -24.50 28.13
N SER A 506 -11.66 -25.49 29.01
CA SER A 506 -12.86 -25.78 29.82
C SER A 506 -13.17 -24.73 30.90
N GLY A 507 -12.19 -23.88 31.25
CA GLY A 507 -12.30 -22.90 32.33
C GLY A 507 -12.90 -21.54 31.93
N LEU A 508 -13.14 -21.29 30.64
CA LEU A 508 -13.72 -20.02 30.18
C LEU A 508 -15.20 -19.87 30.56
N THR A 509 -15.66 -18.62 30.56
CA THR A 509 -17.10 -18.26 30.70
C THR A 509 -17.50 -17.41 29.50
N PHE A 510 -18.57 -17.78 28.79
CA PHE A 510 -18.96 -17.06 27.58
C PHE A 510 -20.48 -16.99 27.40
N ARG A 511 -21.14 -16.35 28.38
CA ARG A 511 -22.60 -16.28 28.50
C ARG A 511 -23.15 -14.86 28.38
N GLY A 512 -22.28 -13.86 28.54
CA GLY A 512 -22.66 -12.46 28.66
C GLY A 512 -23.12 -11.79 27.37
N ARG A 513 -23.89 -10.71 27.54
CA ARG A 513 -24.23 -9.76 26.47
C ARG A 513 -23.10 -8.74 26.23
N TYR A 514 -23.28 -7.87 25.24
CA TYR A 514 -22.34 -6.80 24.89
C TYR A 514 -22.86 -5.42 25.32
N GLY A 515 -23.51 -5.33 26.49
CA GLY A 515 -24.08 -4.08 27.02
C GLY A 515 -25.42 -3.66 26.39
N GLU A 516 -25.72 -4.05 25.16
CA GLU A 516 -26.97 -3.72 24.47
C GLU A 516 -27.88 -4.94 24.23
N ALA A 517 -29.18 -4.67 24.07
CA ALA A 517 -30.17 -5.67 23.66
C ALA A 517 -30.05 -5.98 22.15
N PRO A 518 -30.41 -7.19 21.70
CA PRO A 518 -30.50 -7.46 20.27
C PRO A 518 -31.65 -6.65 19.65
N PHE A 519 -31.44 -6.12 18.45
CA PHE A 519 -32.51 -5.42 17.71
C PHE A 519 -33.52 -6.40 17.04
N ILE A 520 -33.21 -7.70 17.05
CA ILE A 520 -34.14 -8.80 16.74
C ILE A 520 -33.97 -9.85 17.85
N ASP A 521 -34.93 -9.93 18.77
CA ASP A 521 -34.90 -10.90 19.88
C ASP A 521 -35.04 -12.35 19.40
N ARG A 522 -35.91 -12.58 18.41
CA ARG A 522 -36.21 -13.93 17.88
C ARG A 522 -35.91 -14.00 16.38
N PRO A 523 -34.63 -14.15 15.99
CA PRO A 523 -34.25 -14.24 14.60
C PRO A 523 -34.40 -15.65 14.01
N ASP A 524 -34.77 -15.68 12.73
CA ASP A 524 -34.51 -16.76 11.78
C ASP A 524 -33.30 -16.41 10.91
N LEU A 525 -32.50 -17.44 10.56
CA LEU A 525 -31.55 -17.40 9.46
C LEU A 525 -32.23 -18.02 8.24
N PHE A 526 -32.59 -17.19 7.26
CA PHE A 526 -33.32 -17.58 6.06
C PHE A 526 -32.41 -17.57 4.85
N HIS A 527 -32.27 -18.70 4.16
CA HIS A 527 -31.49 -18.79 2.94
C HIS A 527 -32.38 -18.50 1.73
N GLN A 528 -32.07 -17.40 1.04
CA GLN A 528 -32.91 -16.86 -0.02
C GLN A 528 -33.03 -17.83 -1.21
N PRO A 529 -31.94 -18.44 -1.74
CA PRO A 529 -32.06 -19.31 -2.91
C PRO A 529 -32.96 -20.53 -2.68
N SER A 530 -32.90 -21.14 -1.49
CA SER A 530 -33.73 -22.32 -1.18
C SER A 530 -35.04 -21.99 -0.47
N GLN A 531 -35.34 -20.71 -0.22
CA GLN A 531 -36.53 -20.23 0.48
C GLN A 531 -36.78 -20.95 1.83
N ARG A 532 -35.71 -21.29 2.56
CA ARG A 532 -35.78 -22.12 3.77
C ARG A 532 -35.18 -21.41 4.97
N VAL A 533 -35.83 -21.56 6.12
CA VAL A 533 -35.24 -21.21 7.42
C VAL A 533 -34.25 -22.31 7.81
N ILE A 534 -32.97 -21.96 7.94
CA ILE A 534 -31.88 -22.87 8.30
C ILE A 534 -31.73 -22.97 9.82
N LEU A 535 -31.81 -21.82 10.51
CA LEU A 535 -31.70 -21.74 11.98
C LEU A 535 -32.80 -20.83 12.52
N SER A 536 -33.32 -21.15 13.70
CA SER A 536 -34.30 -20.35 14.43
C SER A 536 -33.84 -20.17 15.89
N ALA A 537 -34.16 -19.03 16.48
CA ALA A 537 -33.78 -18.69 17.85
C ALA A 537 -34.51 -19.54 18.92
N PRO A 538 -33.80 -20.09 19.93
CA PRO A 538 -34.39 -20.92 20.99
C PRO A 538 -35.11 -20.14 22.11
N SER A 539 -35.38 -18.83 21.95
CA SER A 539 -36.05 -17.97 22.96
C SER A 539 -35.33 -17.90 24.32
N THR A 540 -34.09 -17.40 24.33
CA THR A 540 -33.27 -17.29 25.56
C THR A 540 -32.51 -15.97 25.65
N SER A 541 -32.43 -15.38 26.84
CA SER A 541 -31.63 -14.18 27.09
C SER A 541 -30.19 -14.52 27.51
N HIS A 542 -29.21 -13.78 26.99
CA HIS A 542 -27.79 -13.92 27.33
C HIS A 542 -27.44 -13.01 28.51
N THR A 543 -26.91 -13.59 29.59
CA THR A 543 -26.53 -12.91 30.84
C THR A 543 -25.22 -13.50 31.39
N GLY A 544 -24.52 -12.74 32.23
CA GLY A 544 -23.22 -13.12 32.79
C GLY A 544 -22.04 -12.52 32.01
N ASP A 545 -20.89 -13.18 32.08
CA ASP A 545 -19.61 -12.65 31.60
C ASP A 545 -19.12 -13.30 30.28
N ASN A 546 -18.13 -12.65 29.66
CA ASN A 546 -17.40 -13.15 28.50
C ASN A 546 -15.89 -13.20 28.81
N LEU A 547 -15.52 -14.05 29.78
CA LEU A 547 -14.15 -14.26 30.23
C LEU A 547 -13.45 -15.33 29.39
N MET A 548 -12.50 -14.90 28.56
CA MET A 548 -11.74 -15.75 27.64
C MET A 548 -10.26 -15.40 27.66
N SER A 549 -9.41 -16.34 27.27
CA SER A 549 -7.96 -16.14 27.22
C SER A 549 -7.50 -15.54 25.89
N ALA A 550 -6.28 -14.97 25.87
CA ALA A 550 -5.68 -14.48 24.63
C ALA A 550 -5.47 -15.61 23.61
N TYR A 551 -5.15 -16.82 24.09
CA TYR A 551 -5.08 -18.02 23.28
C TYR A 551 -6.40 -18.32 22.56
N ASP A 552 -7.53 -18.24 23.26
CA ASP A 552 -8.83 -18.58 22.67
C ASP A 552 -9.15 -17.68 21.46
N LEU A 553 -8.88 -16.36 21.58
CA LEU A 553 -9.06 -15.40 20.50
C LEU A 553 -8.11 -15.66 19.33
N THR A 554 -6.81 -15.87 19.61
CA THR A 554 -5.82 -16.19 18.60
C THR A 554 -6.22 -17.45 17.83
N ARG A 555 -6.79 -18.43 18.53
CA ARG A 555 -7.32 -19.65 17.93
C ARG A 555 -8.56 -19.41 17.05
N PHE A 556 -9.48 -18.53 17.41
CA PHE A 556 -10.65 -18.26 16.56
C PHE A 556 -10.28 -17.52 15.27
N VAL A 557 -9.38 -16.53 15.34
CA VAL A 557 -8.98 -15.77 14.14
C VAL A 557 -8.15 -16.64 13.19
N SER A 558 -7.28 -17.52 13.70
CA SER A 558 -6.57 -18.49 12.88
C SER A 558 -7.50 -19.55 12.28
N LEU A 559 -8.51 -20.01 13.01
CA LEU A 559 -9.53 -20.94 12.49
C LEU A 559 -10.29 -20.36 11.29
N LEU A 560 -10.49 -19.04 11.27
CA LEU A 560 -11.08 -18.31 10.15
C LEU A 560 -10.08 -18.15 8.99
N GLY A 561 -8.91 -17.58 9.25
CA GLY A 561 -7.97 -17.21 8.18
C GLY A 561 -7.26 -18.40 7.53
N TRP A 562 -6.97 -19.47 8.26
CA TRP A 562 -6.19 -20.62 7.76
C TRP A 562 -7.02 -21.88 7.54
N HIS A 563 -8.35 -21.74 7.48
CA HIS A 563 -9.29 -22.86 7.41
C HIS A 563 -8.92 -23.90 6.33
N ASN A 564 -8.49 -23.44 5.16
CA ASN A 564 -8.18 -24.30 4.03
C ASN A 564 -6.90 -25.12 4.22
N TYR A 565 -5.96 -24.64 5.03
CA TYR A 565 -4.66 -25.30 5.28
C TYR A 565 -4.73 -26.37 6.39
N PHE A 566 -5.81 -26.44 7.16
CA PHE A 566 -5.92 -27.42 8.24
C PHE A 566 -6.22 -28.84 7.74
N ALA A 567 -5.82 -29.82 8.56
CA ALA A 567 -6.41 -31.16 8.53
C ALA A 567 -7.88 -31.12 8.99
N GLN A 568 -8.66 -32.14 8.63
CA GLN A 568 -10.11 -32.13 8.83
C GLN A 568 -10.50 -31.98 10.31
N GLU A 569 -9.78 -32.64 11.20
CA GLU A 569 -9.92 -32.64 12.65
C GLU A 569 -9.58 -31.29 13.31
N ALA A 570 -8.86 -30.42 12.61
CA ALA A 570 -8.49 -29.08 13.08
C ALA A 570 -9.38 -27.98 12.49
N ARG A 571 -10.24 -28.28 11.50
CA ARG A 571 -11.15 -27.31 10.89
C ARG A 571 -12.31 -26.97 11.81
N LEU A 572 -12.86 -25.77 11.64
CA LEU A 572 -14.12 -25.39 12.26
C LEU A 572 -15.21 -26.39 11.80
N PRO A 573 -15.84 -27.16 12.72
CA PRO A 573 -16.72 -28.25 12.33
C PRO A 573 -17.88 -27.78 11.43
N SER A 574 -18.12 -28.53 10.35
CA SER A 574 -19.20 -28.33 9.36
C SER A 574 -19.14 -27.03 8.54
N ALA A 575 -18.37 -26.03 8.95
CA ALA A 575 -18.25 -24.77 8.23
C ALA A 575 -17.70 -25.00 6.80
N GLN A 576 -18.34 -24.36 5.82
CA GLN A 576 -17.90 -24.40 4.43
C GLN A 576 -17.15 -23.11 4.06
N TRP A 577 -16.15 -23.23 3.20
CA TRP A 577 -15.33 -22.08 2.81
C TRP A 577 -16.15 -20.95 2.16
N ASN A 578 -17.11 -21.27 1.29
CA ASN A 578 -18.00 -20.29 0.66
C ASN A 578 -18.79 -19.42 1.68
N SER A 579 -18.98 -19.92 2.90
CA SER A 579 -19.60 -19.21 4.00
C SER A 579 -18.57 -18.45 4.85
N LEU A 580 -17.41 -19.05 5.11
CA LEU A 580 -16.32 -18.40 5.84
C LEU A 580 -15.75 -17.21 5.08
N GLU A 581 -15.66 -17.27 3.75
CA GLU A 581 -15.19 -16.14 2.95
C GLU A 581 -16.07 -14.89 3.11
N THR A 582 -17.37 -15.06 3.42
CA THR A 582 -18.27 -13.96 3.72
C THR A 582 -17.84 -13.24 5.00
N VAL A 583 -17.40 -14.01 6.00
CA VAL A 583 -16.88 -13.50 7.27
C VAL A 583 -15.49 -12.89 7.08
N VAL A 584 -14.62 -13.51 6.27
CA VAL A 584 -13.29 -12.96 5.90
C VAL A 584 -13.44 -11.58 5.25
N ARG A 585 -14.31 -11.45 4.24
CA ARG A 585 -14.56 -10.18 3.55
C ARG A 585 -15.08 -9.10 4.51
N ALA A 586 -15.95 -9.47 5.44
CA ALA A 586 -16.45 -8.53 6.44
C ALA A 586 -15.34 -8.12 7.41
N MET A 587 -14.60 -9.08 7.98
CA MET A 587 -13.47 -8.83 8.89
C MET A 587 -12.37 -7.96 8.28
N GLY A 588 -12.15 -8.05 6.96
CA GLY A 588 -11.23 -7.16 6.25
C GLY A 588 -11.62 -5.67 6.27
N THR A 589 -12.86 -5.36 6.65
CA THR A 589 -13.38 -3.97 6.76
C THR A 589 -13.33 -3.41 8.20
N ASP A 590 -12.78 -4.16 9.16
CA ASP A 590 -12.61 -3.66 10.53
C ASP A 590 -11.72 -2.39 10.54
N THR A 591 -12.05 -1.45 11.43
CA THR A 591 -11.39 -0.15 11.50
C THR A 591 -10.05 -0.19 12.24
N ALA A 592 -9.78 -1.21 13.04
CA ALA A 592 -8.55 -1.33 13.81
C ALA A 592 -7.40 -1.80 12.91
N ARG A 593 -6.56 -0.86 12.49
CA ARG A 593 -5.49 -1.07 11.49
C ARG A 593 -4.07 -0.92 12.08
N TYR A 594 -3.81 -1.46 13.28
CA TYR A 594 -2.43 -1.47 13.82
C TYR A 594 -1.44 -2.26 12.96
N LEU A 595 -1.91 -3.27 12.23
CA LEU A 595 -1.05 -3.98 11.28
C LEU A 595 -0.62 -3.07 10.12
N ASP A 596 -1.49 -2.17 9.64
CA ASP A 596 -1.11 -1.17 8.64
C ASP A 596 -0.06 -0.20 9.21
N VAL A 597 -0.27 0.26 10.44
CA VAL A 597 0.68 1.12 11.17
C VAL A 597 2.04 0.43 11.30
N ALA A 598 2.05 -0.85 11.67
CA ALA A 598 3.27 -1.65 11.78
C ALA A 598 3.96 -1.84 10.42
N ILE A 599 3.22 -2.20 9.37
CA ILE A 599 3.75 -2.38 8.01
C ILE A 599 4.39 -1.09 7.49
N GLU A 600 3.70 0.03 7.63
CA GLU A 600 4.20 1.36 7.25
C GLU A 600 5.42 1.74 8.09
N ARG A 601 5.38 1.51 9.41
CA ARG A 601 6.49 1.83 10.30
C ARG A 601 7.76 1.05 9.98
N LEU A 602 7.62 -0.19 9.53
CA LEU A 602 8.72 -1.08 9.17
C LEU A 602 9.15 -0.96 7.70
N GLY A 603 8.54 -0.06 6.92
CA GLY A 603 8.80 0.11 5.48
C GLY A 603 8.40 -1.10 4.62
N LEU A 604 7.63 -2.02 5.19
CA LEU A 604 7.26 -3.30 4.55
C LEU A 604 6.32 -3.09 3.36
N ASN A 605 5.59 -1.98 3.31
CA ASN A 605 4.69 -1.62 2.21
C ASN A 605 5.38 -1.57 0.83
N THR A 606 6.72 -1.47 0.79
CA THR A 606 7.51 -1.44 -0.45
C THR A 606 7.99 -2.81 -0.92
N VAL A 607 7.84 -3.85 -0.08
CA VAL A 607 8.44 -5.18 -0.31
C VAL A 607 7.49 -6.35 -0.01
N ILE A 608 6.23 -6.08 0.29
CA ILE A 608 5.23 -7.13 0.50
C ILE A 608 4.21 -7.20 -0.63
N GLU A 609 3.75 -8.40 -0.92
CA GLU A 609 2.68 -8.69 -1.88
C GLU A 609 1.51 -9.39 -1.19
N SER A 610 0.31 -9.21 -1.77
CA SER A 610 -0.92 -9.93 -1.40
C SER A 610 -1.24 -9.96 0.09
N PRO A 611 -1.20 -8.82 0.82
CA PRO A 611 -1.52 -8.82 2.24
C PRO A 611 -2.98 -9.22 2.48
N VAL A 612 -3.20 -9.96 3.56
CA VAL A 612 -4.51 -10.28 4.14
C VAL A 612 -4.47 -9.85 5.60
N ILE A 613 -5.38 -8.95 5.97
CA ILE A 613 -5.46 -8.37 7.32
C ILE A 613 -6.87 -8.59 7.85
N LEU A 614 -7.00 -9.49 8.81
CA LEU A 614 -8.25 -9.68 9.57
C LEU A 614 -8.01 -9.15 10.97
N SER A 615 -8.82 -8.22 11.44
CA SER A 615 -8.65 -7.68 12.78
C SER A 615 -9.99 -7.44 13.47
N LYS A 616 -9.95 -7.41 14.79
CA LYS A 616 -11.03 -6.88 15.62
C LYS A 616 -10.40 -6.29 16.86
N LEU A 617 -10.89 -5.13 17.25
CA LEU A 617 -10.54 -4.52 18.52
C LEU A 617 -11.73 -4.45 19.49
N GLY A 618 -11.44 -4.50 20.78
CA GLY A 618 -12.29 -4.04 21.87
C GLY A 618 -11.56 -3.05 22.76
N PHE A 619 -12.26 -1.99 23.16
CA PHE A 619 -11.73 -0.93 24.00
C PHE A 619 -12.82 -0.49 25.00
N GLY A 620 -12.40 -0.14 26.19
CA GLY A 620 -13.26 0.48 27.19
C GLY A 620 -12.62 0.61 28.56
N ARG A 621 -13.20 1.48 29.39
CA ARG A 621 -12.86 1.57 30.82
C ARG A 621 -13.69 0.55 31.59
N SER A 622 -13.01 -0.30 32.35
CA SER A 622 -13.66 -1.25 33.24
C SER A 622 -13.99 -0.56 34.56
N SER A 623 -15.27 -0.26 34.82
CA SER A 623 -15.69 0.32 36.11
C SER A 623 -15.36 -0.58 37.31
N SER A 624 -15.44 -1.91 37.15
CA SER A 624 -15.12 -2.88 38.20
C SER A 624 -13.62 -3.05 38.51
N ARG A 625 -12.75 -2.65 37.58
CA ARG A 625 -11.28 -2.77 37.71
C ARG A 625 -10.59 -1.40 37.68
N ASP A 626 -11.39 -0.35 37.67
CA ASP A 626 -11.06 1.07 37.57
C ASP A 626 -9.90 1.41 36.61
N ARG A 627 -9.91 0.81 35.41
CA ARG A 627 -8.80 0.96 34.45
C ARG A 627 -9.26 0.89 33.01
N THR A 628 -8.53 1.54 32.12
CA THR A 628 -8.73 1.43 30.66
C THR A 628 -8.04 0.18 30.11
N GLU A 629 -8.70 -0.49 29.17
CA GLU A 629 -8.19 -1.69 28.52
C GLU A 629 -8.37 -1.61 27.00
N ILE A 630 -7.36 -2.10 26.27
CA ILE A 630 -7.43 -2.34 24.83
C ILE A 630 -7.13 -3.82 24.58
N CYS A 631 -8.04 -4.48 23.87
CA CYS A 631 -7.91 -5.83 23.37
C CYS A 631 -7.82 -5.79 21.85
N TYR A 632 -6.77 -6.33 21.26
CA TYR A 632 -6.60 -6.42 19.82
C TYR A 632 -6.39 -7.89 19.42
N VAL A 633 -7.21 -8.39 18.49
CA VAL A 633 -7.00 -9.69 17.84
C VAL A 633 -6.81 -9.47 16.35
N ALA A 634 -5.83 -10.13 15.76
CA ALA A 634 -5.57 -10.02 14.34
C ALA A 634 -4.94 -11.26 13.72
N LEU A 635 -5.07 -11.36 12.40
CA LEU A 635 -4.34 -12.26 11.54
C LEU A 635 -3.75 -11.46 10.37
N LEU A 636 -2.48 -11.71 10.10
CA LEU A 636 -1.74 -11.16 8.98
C LEU A 636 -1.16 -12.30 8.15
N GLN A 637 -1.36 -12.25 6.83
CA GLN A 637 -0.65 -13.08 5.86
C GLN A 637 -0.15 -12.20 4.71
N PHE A 638 1.09 -12.34 4.28
CA PHE A 638 1.64 -11.64 3.11
C PHE A 638 2.87 -12.38 2.56
N ALA A 639 3.26 -12.06 1.33
CA ALA A 639 4.50 -12.54 0.72
C ALA A 639 5.59 -11.45 0.79
N ASP A 640 6.71 -11.74 1.45
CA ASP A 640 7.89 -10.89 1.47
C ASP A 640 8.74 -11.14 0.22
N THR A 641 8.90 -10.11 -0.61
CA THR A 641 9.59 -10.20 -1.90
C THR A 641 11.09 -9.89 -1.82
N ARG A 642 11.62 -9.46 -0.67
CA ARG A 642 13.05 -9.16 -0.50
C ARG A 642 13.97 -10.30 -0.97
N PRO A 643 13.67 -11.59 -0.71
CA PRO A 643 14.50 -12.69 -1.19
C PRO A 643 14.61 -12.79 -2.72
N ARG A 644 13.65 -12.25 -3.50
CA ARG A 644 13.72 -12.25 -4.97
C ARG A 644 14.92 -11.49 -5.53
N ARG A 645 15.43 -10.50 -4.79
CA ARG A 645 16.68 -9.80 -5.13
C ARG A 645 17.89 -10.72 -5.19
N GLN A 646 17.82 -11.88 -4.53
CA GLN A 646 18.86 -12.91 -4.50
C GLN A 646 18.49 -14.14 -5.33
N GLY A 647 17.52 -14.04 -6.25
CA GLY A 647 17.04 -15.15 -7.07
C GLY A 647 16.29 -16.23 -6.29
N LYS A 648 15.82 -15.93 -5.07
CA LYS A 648 15.02 -16.86 -4.23
C LYS A 648 13.52 -16.53 -4.33
N PRO A 649 12.62 -17.51 -4.14
CA PRO A 649 11.18 -17.26 -4.06
C PRO A 649 10.84 -16.25 -2.96
N ALA A 650 9.71 -15.55 -3.11
CA ALA A 650 9.17 -14.76 -2.01
C ALA A 650 8.82 -15.66 -0.82
N VAL A 651 8.88 -15.13 0.40
CA VAL A 651 8.57 -15.89 1.62
C VAL A 651 7.22 -15.45 2.16
N GLN A 652 6.27 -16.37 2.23
CA GLN A 652 4.99 -16.16 2.88
C GLN A 652 5.17 -16.18 4.39
N TYR A 653 4.88 -15.04 5.02
CA TYR A 653 4.73 -14.93 6.46
C TYR A 653 3.25 -14.99 6.82
N THR A 654 2.91 -15.72 7.88
CA THR A 654 1.54 -15.79 8.37
C THR A 654 1.53 -15.86 9.89
N VAL A 655 0.76 -14.99 10.53
CA VAL A 655 0.70 -14.87 11.99
C VAL A 655 -0.71 -14.53 12.44
N ALA A 656 -1.15 -15.14 13.54
CA ALA A 656 -2.33 -14.76 14.29
C ALA A 656 -1.90 -14.30 15.68
N LEU A 657 -2.50 -13.24 16.21
CA LEU A 657 -2.14 -12.69 17.51
C LEU A 657 -3.34 -12.13 18.26
N SER A 658 -3.25 -12.12 19.58
CA SER A 658 -4.14 -11.40 20.47
C SER A 658 -3.35 -10.74 21.58
N LEU A 659 -3.61 -9.46 21.84
CA LEU A 659 -3.01 -8.66 22.89
C LEU A 659 -4.10 -8.02 23.75
N LEU A 660 -3.93 -8.05 25.07
CA LEU A 660 -4.70 -7.25 26.01
C LEU A 660 -3.74 -6.35 26.78
N ALA A 661 -3.87 -5.05 26.58
CA ALA A 661 -3.17 -4.03 27.32
C ALA A 661 -4.09 -3.35 28.33
N ALA A 662 -3.53 -2.97 29.47
CA ALA A 662 -4.27 -2.28 30.53
C ALA A 662 -3.37 -1.31 31.28
N LYS A 663 -3.92 -0.15 31.65
CA LYS A 663 -3.21 0.90 32.37
C LYS A 663 -4.12 1.55 33.41
N ASP A 664 -3.54 1.91 34.54
CA ASP A 664 -4.21 2.47 35.71
C ASP A 664 -3.44 3.74 36.13
N LEU A 665 -3.87 4.88 35.60
CA LEU A 665 -3.34 6.21 35.90
C LEU A 665 -4.39 7.09 36.60
N ASN A 666 -5.60 6.56 36.82
CA ASN A 666 -6.78 7.34 37.21
C ASN A 666 -7.12 8.50 36.26
N ASP A 667 -6.74 8.37 34.99
CA ASP A 667 -7.08 9.31 33.91
C ASP A 667 -7.41 8.49 32.66
N ALA A 668 -8.69 8.39 32.34
CA ALA A 668 -9.15 7.58 31.21
C ALA A 668 -8.61 8.09 29.86
N ASN A 669 -8.43 9.40 29.70
CA ASN A 669 -7.94 9.98 28.45
C ASN A 669 -6.47 9.67 28.27
N GLU A 670 -5.67 9.86 29.31
CA GLU A 670 -4.24 9.59 29.25
C GLU A 670 -3.94 8.09 29.16
N GLU A 671 -4.70 7.26 29.87
CA GLU A 671 -4.60 5.80 29.72
C GLU A 671 -4.93 5.36 28.30
N ALA A 672 -6.01 5.87 27.69
CA ALA A 672 -6.43 5.48 26.35
C ALA A 672 -5.36 5.81 25.29
N ARG A 673 -4.83 7.05 25.30
CA ARG A 673 -3.76 7.49 24.40
C ARG A 673 -2.50 6.65 24.55
N GLN A 674 -2.04 6.45 25.78
CA GLN A 674 -0.83 5.66 26.04
C GLN A 674 -1.02 4.19 25.64
N LEU A 675 -2.20 3.62 25.86
CA LEU A 675 -2.49 2.25 25.45
C LEU A 675 -2.61 2.10 23.93
N ASP A 676 -3.14 3.09 23.20
CA ASP A 676 -3.25 3.04 21.74
C ASP A 676 -1.86 3.02 21.09
N ALA A 677 -1.00 3.99 21.46
CA ALA A 677 0.39 4.03 21.06
C ALA A 677 1.17 2.78 21.48
N ARG A 678 0.84 2.22 22.67
CA ARG A 678 1.47 1.00 23.15
C ARG A 678 1.11 -0.20 22.28
N ILE A 679 -0.17 -0.45 22.01
CA ILE A 679 -0.57 -1.56 21.14
C ILE A 679 0.08 -1.41 19.75
N ALA A 680 0.09 -0.21 19.17
CA ALA A 680 0.77 0.06 17.91
C ALA A 680 2.27 -0.32 17.95
N ALA A 681 2.99 0.09 19.00
CA ALA A 681 4.40 -0.22 19.18
C ALA A 681 4.67 -1.72 19.36
N GLU A 682 3.86 -2.42 20.16
CA GLU A 682 4.07 -3.84 20.43
C GLU A 682 3.68 -4.73 19.24
N VAL A 683 2.64 -4.36 18.48
CA VAL A 683 2.31 -5.02 17.20
C VAL A 683 3.43 -4.80 16.18
N THR A 684 4.01 -3.60 16.15
CA THR A 684 5.19 -3.29 15.32
C THR A 684 6.38 -4.17 15.70
N GLU A 685 6.66 -4.35 16.99
CA GLU A 685 7.77 -5.21 17.44
C GLU A 685 7.53 -6.68 17.11
N ILE A 686 6.30 -7.20 17.26
CA ILE A 686 5.95 -8.57 16.87
C ILE A 686 6.20 -8.77 15.37
N LEU A 687 5.72 -7.85 14.53
CA LEU A 687 5.90 -7.93 13.08
C LEU A 687 7.37 -7.80 12.70
N ARG A 688 8.13 -6.90 13.32
CA ARG A 688 9.57 -6.72 13.10
C ARG A 688 10.31 -8.03 13.37
N ARG A 689 10.05 -8.67 14.52
CA ARG A 689 10.70 -9.94 14.88
C ARG A 689 10.28 -11.09 13.97
N LEU A 690 9.03 -11.11 13.51
CA LEU A 690 8.56 -12.11 12.55
C LEU A 690 9.36 -12.03 11.24
N VAL A 691 9.45 -10.84 10.63
CA VAL A 691 10.14 -10.66 9.34
C VAL A 691 11.67 -10.70 9.44
N SER A 692 12.22 -10.52 10.65
CA SER A 692 13.65 -10.71 10.92
C SER A 692 13.98 -12.11 11.43
N GLN A 693 12.98 -13.01 11.53
CA GLN A 693 13.10 -14.36 12.11
C GLN A 693 13.71 -14.38 13.51
N GLU A 694 13.49 -13.31 14.29
CA GLU A 694 13.74 -13.26 15.74
C GLU A 694 12.53 -13.79 16.54
N LEU A 695 11.43 -14.08 15.84
CA LEU A 695 10.18 -14.67 16.33
C LEU A 695 9.66 -15.56 15.19
N ALA A 696 9.99 -16.86 15.24
CA ALA A 696 9.53 -17.85 14.28
C ALA A 696 8.81 -18.96 15.04
#